data_AF-A0A1J5AWL2-F1
#
_entry.id   AF-A0A1J5AWL2-F1
#
_cell.length_a   1.000
_cell.length_b   1.000
_cell.length_c   1.000
_cell.angle_alpha   90.00
_cell.angle_beta   90.00
_cell.angle_gamma   90.00
#
_symmetry.space_group_name_H-M   'P 1'
#
loop_
_entity.id
_entity.type
_entity.pdbx_description
1 polymer ?
#
loop_
_entity_poly.entity_id
_entity_poly.type
_entity_poly.pdbx_seq_one_letter_code
_entity_poly.pdbx_strand_id
1 'polypeptide(L)'
;MQKNHELELAFEFVQYTNRNIFLTGKAGTGKTTFLKSLKTRSHKRMVVVAPTGVAAINAGGVTIHSFFQLPFGPIITEKVAGYKINNPNVQQKFNSRKINIIKSLDLLVIDEISMVRADMLDAIDEILRKYKNRFQPFGGVQLLMIGDLQQLAPVVKDDEWSLLKKYYQSMYFFNSKSLIEADMITVELKYVYRQADEKFLKILNQIRNDKLSKESYDILHERYISDFKPNESEGYITLTTHNASANKTNEEHLLLIKGKTFKFSAKIKGQFSEYSFPTDEILELKIGSQVMYVKNDSSLEKRYFNGKIGTITDILDNEIIVVKCPEDEEPIYTSTEIWENIKYSIDDKTKDIKEEFVGSFEQYPLRLAWAITIHKSQGLTFEKAIIDAASAFAHGQTYVALSRCKTLEGLVLSSKISNNAIICDREVSAFNNKIEENQPTDDDLLKSKYKYQLSLINEIFNYKQLTYRLEHFEKIIEDNHKIVHGTLGEIIMNIQRTAMPEIIKVALNFGAHLNHYLLENPDIESNSLVQERLKKASEYFYEQHQEKIFKPLNNSSFATDNKVAKKSINDQLASIYAILTIKQRCLEACKNGFTTEKILDVRAKAALEKSEETTKLKVRTKEVETKHPELYSLLKYWRQEQVNILQQSHYQIATQKMLQGIANELPCTLNQLQKINGVGKVKIQQFGEELVSMVLEYIEEKGLERTPLEADIIKPKKISNKDMSFKLFNEGKTIDEIAKTCGFVKSTIENHISYFINIGKLPMEALVDDKKAKIIMETLKKNPESSFTEIKEMLPIDISFGQIRAVKSFLEQQKTDNQND
;
A
#
# COMPACT_ATOMS: atom_id res chain seq x y z
N MET A 1 -19.30 -18.28 -32.13
CA MET A 1 -19.36 -18.63 -30.70
C MET A 1 -20.73 -18.24 -30.17
N GLN A 2 -21.50 -19.17 -29.61
CA GLN A 2 -22.72 -18.81 -28.85
C GLN A 2 -22.32 -17.81 -27.76
N LYS A 3 -23.00 -16.65 -27.70
CA LYS A 3 -22.81 -15.67 -26.61
C LYS A 3 -23.29 -16.32 -25.31
N ASN A 4 -22.38 -16.55 -24.37
CA ASN A 4 -22.72 -16.99 -23.03
C ASN A 4 -23.21 -15.77 -22.25
N HIS A 5 -24.53 -15.67 -22.05
CA HIS A 5 -25.18 -14.50 -21.46
C HIS A 5 -24.68 -14.24 -20.04
N GLU A 6 -24.48 -15.29 -19.23
CA GLU A 6 -24.00 -15.18 -17.85
C GLU A 6 -22.58 -14.60 -17.76
N LEU A 7 -21.70 -14.94 -18.71
CA LEU A 7 -20.35 -14.35 -18.79
C LEU A 7 -20.39 -12.86 -19.15
N GLU A 8 -21.25 -12.45 -20.08
CA GLU A 8 -21.37 -11.03 -20.44
C GLU A 8 -22.02 -10.25 -19.30
N LEU A 9 -23.06 -10.79 -18.66
CA LEU A 9 -23.70 -10.21 -17.49
C LEU A 9 -22.69 -10.00 -16.36
N ALA A 10 -21.87 -11.01 -16.04
CA ALA A 10 -20.80 -10.87 -15.07
C ALA A 10 -19.79 -9.78 -15.45
N PHE A 11 -19.41 -9.71 -16.74
CA PHE A 11 -18.51 -8.67 -17.23
C PHE A 11 -19.11 -7.27 -17.04
N GLU A 12 -20.38 -7.07 -17.39
CA GLU A 12 -21.06 -5.78 -17.27
C GLU A 12 -21.23 -5.36 -15.81
N PHE A 13 -21.55 -6.28 -14.90
CA PHE A 13 -21.57 -6.00 -13.46
C PHE A 13 -20.19 -5.57 -12.95
N VAL A 14 -19.12 -6.25 -13.36
CA VAL A 14 -17.75 -5.87 -12.99
C VAL A 14 -17.41 -4.49 -13.57
N GLN A 15 -17.74 -4.21 -14.82
CA GLN A 15 -17.31 -3.00 -15.50
C GLN A 15 -18.11 -1.76 -15.06
N TYR A 16 -19.43 -1.87 -14.94
CA TYR A 16 -20.33 -0.72 -14.84
C TYR A 16 -21.01 -0.54 -13.49
N THR A 17 -20.65 -1.35 -12.47
CA THR A 17 -21.22 -1.23 -11.11
C THR A 17 -20.14 -1.24 -10.04
N ASN A 18 -20.52 -1.09 -8.76
CA ASN A 18 -19.65 -1.37 -7.60
C ASN A 18 -20.14 -2.57 -6.77
N ARG A 19 -20.99 -3.44 -7.33
CA ARG A 19 -21.48 -4.62 -6.63
C ARG A 19 -20.36 -5.63 -6.45
N ASN A 20 -20.21 -6.19 -5.26
CA ASN A 20 -19.33 -7.34 -5.06
C ASN A 20 -19.94 -8.57 -5.74
N ILE A 21 -19.12 -9.35 -6.43
CA ILE A 21 -19.58 -10.45 -7.28
C ILE A 21 -18.88 -11.72 -6.85
N PHE A 22 -19.65 -12.77 -6.58
CA PHE A 22 -19.16 -14.14 -6.57
C PHE A 22 -19.50 -14.81 -7.89
N LEU A 23 -18.49 -15.03 -8.72
CA LEU A 23 -18.58 -15.77 -9.96
C LEU A 23 -18.25 -17.23 -9.70
N THR A 24 -19.29 -18.06 -9.73
CA THR A 24 -19.19 -19.51 -9.52
C THR A 24 -19.54 -20.27 -10.77
N GLY A 25 -19.36 -21.58 -10.71
CA GLY A 25 -19.76 -22.50 -11.76
C GLY A 25 -18.94 -23.77 -11.66
N LYS A 26 -19.44 -24.82 -12.30
CA LYS A 26 -18.82 -26.14 -12.31
C LYS A 26 -17.38 -26.10 -12.84
N ALA A 27 -16.63 -27.18 -12.62
CA ALA A 27 -15.32 -27.34 -13.24
C ALA A 27 -15.43 -27.22 -14.78
N GLY A 28 -14.56 -26.42 -15.41
CA GLY A 28 -14.55 -26.29 -16.87
C GLY A 28 -15.58 -25.32 -17.47
N THR A 29 -16.18 -24.41 -16.69
CA THR A 29 -17.16 -23.42 -17.19
C THR A 29 -16.56 -22.13 -17.76
N GLY A 30 -15.22 -22.03 -17.86
CA GLY A 30 -14.55 -20.87 -18.47
C GLY A 30 -14.15 -19.74 -17.51
N LYS A 31 -14.19 -19.93 -16.18
CA LYS A 31 -13.78 -18.94 -15.15
C LYS A 31 -12.41 -18.30 -15.40
N THR A 32 -11.37 -19.11 -15.67
CA THR A 32 -10.02 -18.60 -15.95
C THR A 32 -9.96 -17.79 -17.25
N THR A 33 -10.75 -18.18 -18.26
CA THR A 33 -10.86 -17.45 -19.53
C THR A 33 -11.53 -16.09 -19.32
N PHE A 34 -12.56 -16.03 -18.48
CA PHE A 34 -13.20 -14.77 -18.06
C PHE A 34 -12.21 -13.82 -17.41
N LEU A 35 -11.40 -14.31 -16.45
CA LEU A 35 -10.39 -13.49 -15.78
C LEU A 35 -9.36 -12.91 -16.78
N LYS A 36 -8.87 -13.74 -17.72
CA LYS A 36 -7.95 -13.28 -18.76
C LYS A 36 -8.57 -12.21 -19.67
N SER A 37 -9.83 -12.38 -20.06
CA SER A 37 -10.55 -11.39 -20.87
C SER A 37 -10.84 -10.10 -20.10
N LEU A 38 -11.11 -10.19 -18.80
CA LEU A 38 -11.35 -9.03 -17.95
C LEU A 38 -10.12 -8.14 -17.83
N LYS A 39 -8.93 -8.73 -17.66
CA LYS A 39 -7.66 -8.00 -17.59
C LYS A 39 -7.36 -7.15 -18.83
N THR A 40 -7.82 -7.59 -20.00
CA THR A 40 -7.57 -6.88 -21.26
C THR A 40 -8.67 -5.88 -21.61
N ARG A 41 -9.92 -6.15 -21.21
CA ARG A 41 -11.09 -5.33 -21.57
C ARG A 41 -11.48 -4.29 -20.52
N SER A 42 -11.20 -4.51 -19.23
CA SER A 42 -11.68 -3.63 -18.17
C SER A 42 -10.85 -2.36 -18.04
N HIS A 43 -11.51 -1.24 -17.79
CA HIS A 43 -10.87 0.05 -17.50
C HIS A 43 -10.64 0.28 -15.99
N LYS A 44 -11.04 -0.69 -15.14
CA LYS A 44 -10.86 -0.57 -13.70
C LYS A 44 -9.42 -0.86 -13.31
N ARG A 45 -8.93 -0.06 -12.38
CA ARG A 45 -7.61 -0.26 -11.79
C ARG A 45 -7.69 -1.46 -10.87
N MET A 46 -7.12 -2.57 -11.34
CA MET A 46 -7.33 -3.88 -10.74
C MET A 46 -6.07 -4.49 -10.15
N VAL A 47 -6.26 -5.31 -9.12
CA VAL A 47 -5.25 -6.19 -8.54
C VAL A 47 -5.83 -7.59 -8.50
N VAL A 48 -5.05 -8.58 -8.93
CA VAL A 48 -5.44 -9.99 -8.86
C VAL A 48 -4.67 -10.67 -7.74
N VAL A 49 -5.41 -11.32 -6.85
CA VAL A 49 -4.86 -12.11 -5.74
C VAL A 49 -5.43 -13.53 -5.73
N ALA A 50 -4.68 -14.45 -5.12
CA ALA A 50 -5.12 -15.82 -4.85
C ALA A 50 -4.62 -16.31 -3.48
N PRO A 51 -5.22 -17.35 -2.87
CA PRO A 51 -4.82 -17.85 -1.56
C PRO A 51 -3.47 -18.58 -1.56
N THR A 52 -3.08 -19.21 -2.67
CA THR A 52 -1.84 -20.00 -2.79
C THR A 52 -0.90 -19.44 -3.86
N GLY A 53 0.40 -19.73 -3.77
CA GLY A 53 1.41 -19.26 -4.73
C GLY A 53 1.15 -19.74 -6.15
N VAL A 54 0.84 -21.03 -6.32
CA VAL A 54 0.54 -21.63 -7.64
C VAL A 54 -0.73 -21.01 -8.25
N ALA A 55 -1.80 -20.82 -7.46
CA ALA A 55 -3.01 -20.17 -7.95
C ALA A 55 -2.74 -18.70 -8.36
N ALA A 56 -1.92 -17.98 -7.59
CA ALA A 56 -1.53 -16.61 -7.91
C ALA A 56 -0.78 -16.53 -9.24
N ILE A 57 0.21 -17.41 -9.47
CA ILE A 57 0.95 -17.47 -10.73
C ILE A 57 0.00 -17.79 -11.91
N ASN A 58 -0.90 -18.76 -11.74
CA ASN A 58 -1.86 -19.15 -12.79
C ASN A 58 -2.86 -18.04 -13.14
N ALA A 59 -3.28 -17.25 -12.14
CA ALA A 59 -4.13 -16.08 -12.32
C ALA A 59 -3.37 -14.86 -12.88
N GLY A 60 -2.03 -14.92 -12.95
CA GLY A 60 -1.16 -13.79 -13.24
C GLY A 60 -1.27 -12.69 -12.18
N GLY A 61 -1.28 -13.08 -10.92
CA GLY A 61 -1.44 -12.20 -9.76
C GLY A 61 -0.43 -12.51 -8.67
N VAL A 62 -0.74 -12.09 -7.45
CA VAL A 62 0.08 -12.33 -6.26
C VAL A 62 -0.72 -13.02 -5.16
N THR A 63 -0.08 -13.52 -4.11
CA THR A 63 -0.85 -14.11 -3.00
C THR A 63 -1.58 -13.04 -2.17
N ILE A 64 -2.70 -13.38 -1.54
CA ILE A 64 -3.41 -12.50 -0.58
C ILE A 64 -2.43 -12.05 0.52
N HIS A 65 -1.67 -13.00 1.07
CA HIS A 65 -0.69 -12.76 2.14
C HIS A 65 0.39 -11.77 1.71
N SER A 66 0.99 -11.96 0.53
CA SER A 66 2.05 -11.05 0.05
C SER A 66 1.51 -9.67 -0.33
N PHE A 67 0.30 -9.59 -0.91
CA PHE A 67 -0.29 -8.30 -1.24
C PHE A 67 -0.68 -7.53 0.03
N PHE A 68 -1.45 -8.11 0.94
CA PHE A 68 -1.94 -7.40 2.12
C PHE A 68 -0.99 -7.46 3.32
N GLN A 69 0.18 -8.09 3.17
CA GLN A 69 1.15 -8.33 4.26
C GLN A 69 0.48 -8.95 5.49
N LEU A 70 -0.45 -9.89 5.25
CA LEU A 70 -1.19 -10.56 6.31
C LEU A 70 -0.35 -11.71 6.89
N PRO A 71 -0.39 -11.91 8.22
CA PRO A 71 0.23 -13.06 8.85
C PRO A 71 -0.47 -14.35 8.48
N PHE A 72 0.23 -15.48 8.63
CA PHE A 72 -0.38 -16.80 8.59
C PHE A 72 -1.12 -17.10 9.90
N GLY A 73 -2.17 -17.92 9.83
CA GLY A 73 -3.03 -18.28 10.97
C GLY A 73 -4.29 -17.42 11.07
N PRO A 74 -5.10 -17.59 12.14
CA PRO A 74 -6.40 -16.92 12.31
C PRO A 74 -6.25 -15.44 12.66
N ILE A 75 -7.06 -14.57 12.01
CA ILE A 75 -6.98 -13.12 12.15
C ILE A 75 -8.30 -12.55 12.66
N ILE A 76 -8.36 -12.21 13.96
CA ILE A 76 -9.52 -11.50 14.51
C ILE A 76 -9.28 -9.98 14.42
N THR A 77 -10.18 -9.31 13.72
CA THR A 77 -10.18 -7.85 13.54
C THR A 77 -10.89 -7.14 14.69
N GLU A 78 -10.53 -5.86 14.93
CA GLU A 78 -11.18 -5.06 15.99
C GLU A 78 -12.69 -4.90 15.71
N LYS A 79 -13.05 -4.75 14.42
CA LYS A 79 -14.44 -4.65 13.97
C LYS A 79 -15.25 -5.91 14.29
N VAL A 80 -14.66 -7.09 14.09
CA VAL A 80 -15.32 -8.37 14.34
C VAL A 80 -15.44 -8.66 15.83
N ALA A 81 -14.42 -8.29 16.61
CA ALA A 81 -14.36 -8.50 18.04
C ALA A 81 -15.18 -7.51 18.87
N GLY A 82 -15.33 -6.27 18.39
CA GLY A 82 -16.02 -5.20 19.12
C GLY A 82 -15.18 -4.53 20.21
N TYR A 83 -13.89 -4.88 20.32
CA TYR A 83 -12.94 -4.28 21.27
C TYR A 83 -11.57 -4.13 20.61
N LYS A 84 -10.71 -3.26 21.16
CA LYS A 84 -9.35 -3.06 20.66
C LYS A 84 -8.52 -4.33 20.86
N ILE A 85 -7.93 -4.82 19.79
CA ILE A 85 -7.04 -5.98 19.81
C ILE A 85 -5.64 -5.51 19.50
N ASN A 86 -4.70 -5.80 20.41
CA ASN A 86 -3.30 -5.52 20.16
C ASN A 86 -2.74 -6.62 19.24
N ASN A 87 -2.91 -6.42 17.93
CA ASN A 87 -2.50 -7.39 16.91
C ASN A 87 -1.17 -6.93 16.27
N PRO A 88 0.01 -7.27 16.82
CA PRO A 88 1.30 -6.74 16.38
C PRO A 88 1.59 -7.00 14.89
N ASN A 89 0.98 -8.03 14.30
CA ASN A 89 1.18 -8.41 12.90
C ASN A 89 0.33 -7.59 11.90
N VAL A 90 -0.85 -7.08 12.29
CA VAL A 90 -1.71 -6.21 11.44
C VAL A 90 -1.36 -4.72 11.61
N GLN A 91 -0.57 -4.40 12.64
CA GLN A 91 -0.12 -3.05 12.95
C GLN A 91 1.02 -2.52 12.06
N GLN A 92 1.63 -3.36 11.22
CA GLN A 92 2.69 -2.90 10.32
C GLN A 92 2.15 -1.85 9.34
N LYS A 93 2.77 -0.67 9.36
CA LYS A 93 2.39 0.44 8.48
C LYS A 93 2.94 0.15 7.09
N PHE A 94 2.06 0.06 6.11
CA PHE A 94 2.46 -0.05 4.71
C PHE A 94 3.32 1.13 4.27
N ASN A 95 4.27 0.86 3.38
CA ASN A 95 5.04 1.91 2.75
C ASN A 95 4.14 2.79 1.86
N SER A 96 4.62 3.99 1.53
CA SER A 96 3.84 4.97 0.77
C SER A 96 3.38 4.46 -0.60
N ARG A 97 4.22 3.67 -1.29
CA ARG A 97 3.89 3.10 -2.61
C ARG A 97 2.68 2.16 -2.50
N LYS A 98 2.68 1.29 -1.49
CA LYS A 98 1.60 0.33 -1.26
C LYS A 98 0.29 0.99 -0.86
N ILE A 99 0.37 2.01 0.02
CA ILE A 99 -0.80 2.84 0.38
C ILE A 99 -1.40 3.48 -0.87
N ASN A 100 -0.57 3.99 -1.76
CA ASN A 100 -1.02 4.61 -3.01
C ASN A 100 -1.72 3.60 -3.93
N ILE A 101 -1.19 2.38 -4.08
CA ILE A 101 -1.87 1.31 -4.84
C ILE A 101 -3.28 1.08 -4.28
N ILE A 102 -3.39 0.86 -2.97
CA ILE A 102 -4.68 0.61 -2.29
C ILE A 102 -5.65 1.78 -2.45
N LYS A 103 -5.18 3.02 -2.36
CA LYS A 103 -6.01 4.22 -2.56
C LYS A 103 -6.59 4.30 -3.97
N SER A 104 -5.81 3.91 -4.97
CA SER A 104 -6.19 3.95 -6.39
C SER A 104 -6.92 2.69 -6.88
N LEU A 105 -7.15 1.71 -6.01
CA LEU A 105 -7.70 0.41 -6.38
C LEU A 105 -9.22 0.51 -6.58
N ASP A 106 -9.72 0.11 -7.74
CA ASP A 106 -11.17 0.06 -8.02
C ASP A 106 -11.71 -1.37 -7.88
N LEU A 107 -10.93 -2.37 -8.31
CA LEU A 107 -11.32 -3.78 -8.37
C LEU A 107 -10.26 -4.69 -7.73
N LEU A 108 -10.66 -5.50 -6.76
CA LEU A 108 -9.85 -6.60 -6.24
C LEU A 108 -10.43 -7.92 -6.74
N VAL A 109 -9.65 -8.65 -7.54
CA VAL A 109 -10.03 -9.99 -8.00
C VAL A 109 -9.39 -11.02 -7.09
N ILE A 110 -10.19 -11.94 -6.55
CA ILE A 110 -9.74 -13.05 -5.72
C ILE A 110 -10.07 -14.35 -6.45
N ASP A 111 -9.05 -14.99 -7.03
CA ASP A 111 -9.20 -16.30 -7.65
C ASP A 111 -9.09 -17.41 -6.58
N GLU A 112 -9.74 -18.54 -6.83
CA GLU A 112 -9.89 -19.66 -5.87
C GLU A 112 -10.46 -19.24 -4.49
N ILE A 113 -11.51 -18.42 -4.49
CA ILE A 113 -12.14 -17.91 -3.25
C ILE A 113 -12.61 -19.02 -2.29
N SER A 114 -12.90 -20.23 -2.79
CA SER A 114 -13.34 -21.37 -1.96
C SER A 114 -12.31 -21.78 -0.90
N MET A 115 -11.01 -21.51 -1.12
CA MET A 115 -9.96 -21.77 -0.13
C MET A 115 -9.75 -20.61 0.85
N VAL A 116 -10.45 -19.49 0.68
CA VAL A 116 -10.30 -18.29 1.51
C VAL A 116 -11.23 -18.40 2.72
N ARG A 117 -10.68 -18.17 3.91
CA ARG A 117 -11.45 -18.15 5.16
C ARG A 117 -12.17 -16.82 5.38
N ALA A 118 -13.27 -16.86 6.15
CA ALA A 118 -14.05 -15.67 6.54
C ALA A 118 -13.19 -14.56 7.20
N ASP A 119 -12.30 -14.94 8.12
CA ASP A 119 -11.44 -14.03 8.87
C ASP A 119 -10.45 -13.26 7.98
N MET A 120 -9.95 -13.91 6.92
CA MET A 120 -9.07 -13.27 5.95
C MET A 120 -9.80 -12.17 5.16
N LEU A 121 -11.06 -12.38 4.76
CA LEU A 121 -11.85 -11.34 4.08
C LEU A 121 -12.11 -10.14 5.01
N ASP A 122 -12.43 -10.38 6.28
CA ASP A 122 -12.62 -9.29 7.24
C ASP A 122 -11.32 -8.52 7.52
N ALA A 123 -10.16 -9.20 7.51
CA ALA A 123 -8.86 -8.54 7.57
C ALA A 123 -8.58 -7.66 6.35
N ILE A 124 -8.94 -8.13 5.14
CA ILE A 124 -8.87 -7.32 3.92
C ILE A 124 -9.79 -6.09 4.03
N ASP A 125 -11.02 -6.24 4.51
CA ASP A 125 -11.94 -5.12 4.77
C ASP A 125 -11.33 -4.07 5.69
N GLU A 126 -10.73 -4.48 6.82
CA GLU A 126 -10.12 -3.55 7.77
C GLU A 126 -8.99 -2.74 7.13
N ILE A 127 -8.12 -3.40 6.37
CA ILE A 127 -7.01 -2.75 5.67
C ILE A 127 -7.52 -1.76 4.61
N LEU A 128 -8.49 -2.15 3.80
CA LEU A 128 -9.04 -1.29 2.76
C LEU A 128 -9.80 -0.09 3.36
N ARG A 129 -10.55 -0.29 4.46
CA ARG A 129 -11.17 0.80 5.22
C ARG A 129 -10.15 1.76 5.82
N LYS A 130 -9.04 1.24 6.35
CA LYS A 130 -7.96 2.03 6.96
C LYS A 130 -7.28 2.94 5.94
N TYR A 131 -7.00 2.45 4.73
CA TYR A 131 -6.18 3.18 3.75
C TYR A 131 -6.97 3.86 2.62
N LYS A 132 -8.21 3.44 2.33
CA LYS A 132 -9.07 4.01 1.27
C LYS A 132 -10.27 4.77 1.84
N ASN A 133 -11.31 4.08 2.34
CA ASN A 133 -12.51 4.73 2.90
C ASN A 133 -13.07 3.98 4.10
N ARG A 134 -12.99 4.57 5.30
CA ARG A 134 -13.41 3.92 6.55
C ARG A 134 -14.91 3.61 6.65
N PHE A 135 -15.74 4.29 5.87
CA PHE A 135 -17.21 4.24 5.99
C PHE A 135 -17.86 3.27 5.00
N GLN A 136 -17.08 2.59 4.15
CA GLN A 136 -17.59 1.70 3.11
C GLN A 136 -17.01 0.28 3.29
N PRO A 137 -17.80 -0.78 3.09
CA PRO A 137 -17.27 -2.14 2.96
C PRO A 137 -16.14 -2.22 1.95
N PHE A 138 -15.07 -2.92 2.33
CA PHE A 138 -13.83 -3.07 1.58
C PHE A 138 -13.25 -1.73 1.11
N GLY A 139 -13.44 -0.65 1.88
CA GLY A 139 -13.00 0.68 1.49
C GLY A 139 -13.68 1.23 0.23
N GLY A 140 -14.80 0.65 -0.20
CA GLY A 140 -15.45 0.93 -1.48
C GLY A 140 -14.69 0.35 -2.69
N VAL A 141 -13.82 -0.64 -2.49
CA VAL A 141 -13.26 -1.47 -3.57
C VAL A 141 -14.29 -2.53 -3.95
N GLN A 142 -14.53 -2.72 -5.24
CA GLN A 142 -15.35 -3.81 -5.72
C GLN A 142 -14.58 -5.13 -5.63
N LEU A 143 -15.20 -6.17 -5.11
CA LEU A 143 -14.65 -7.52 -5.11
C LEU A 143 -15.21 -8.35 -6.26
N LEU A 144 -14.34 -9.00 -7.02
CA LEU A 144 -14.69 -10.10 -7.90
C LEU A 144 -14.06 -11.37 -7.33
N MET A 145 -14.90 -12.23 -6.77
CA MET A 145 -14.50 -13.50 -6.16
C MET A 145 -14.81 -14.61 -7.16
N ILE A 146 -13.80 -15.35 -7.58
CA ILE A 146 -13.93 -16.43 -8.56
C ILE A 146 -13.61 -17.74 -7.84
N GLY A 147 -14.46 -18.75 -8.00
CA GLY A 147 -14.18 -20.06 -7.43
C GLY A 147 -15.34 -21.04 -7.59
N ASP A 148 -15.24 -22.17 -6.92
CA ASP A 148 -16.28 -23.20 -6.89
C ASP A 148 -16.31 -23.79 -5.48
N LEU A 149 -17.40 -23.56 -4.76
CA LEU A 149 -17.56 -23.97 -3.36
C LEU A 149 -17.62 -25.49 -3.18
N GLN A 150 -17.92 -26.21 -4.26
CA GLN A 150 -17.96 -27.67 -4.28
C GLN A 150 -16.57 -28.28 -4.45
N GLN A 151 -15.55 -27.46 -4.69
CA GLN A 151 -14.16 -27.89 -4.67
C GLN A 151 -13.63 -27.90 -3.24
N LEU A 152 -12.36 -27.59 -3.04
CA LEU A 152 -11.73 -27.70 -1.73
C LEU A 152 -12.14 -26.52 -0.85
N ALA A 153 -12.58 -26.86 0.36
CA ALA A 153 -12.81 -25.92 1.44
C ALA A 153 -11.49 -25.36 1.99
N PRO A 154 -11.53 -24.26 2.76
CA PRO A 154 -10.34 -23.78 3.45
C PRO A 154 -9.81 -24.85 4.41
N VAL A 155 -8.49 -25.05 4.43
CA VAL A 155 -7.85 -25.95 5.40
C VAL A 155 -7.70 -25.19 6.72
N VAL A 156 -8.44 -25.61 7.75
CA VAL A 156 -8.42 -25.00 9.09
C VAL A 156 -8.12 -26.09 10.11
N LYS A 157 -7.15 -25.84 10.99
CA LYS A 157 -6.83 -26.77 12.08
C LYS A 157 -7.84 -26.61 13.23
N ASP A 158 -8.01 -27.66 14.04
CA ASP A 158 -8.99 -27.66 15.14
C ASP A 158 -8.74 -26.57 16.21
N ASP A 159 -7.47 -26.25 16.46
CA ASP A 159 -7.04 -25.18 17.35
C ASP A 159 -7.39 -23.79 16.77
N GLU A 160 -7.15 -23.59 15.46
CA GLU A 160 -7.54 -22.37 14.75
C GLU A 160 -9.06 -22.19 14.75
N TRP A 161 -9.81 -23.25 14.44
CA TRP A 161 -11.28 -23.20 14.43
C TRP A 161 -11.85 -22.92 15.82
N SER A 162 -11.23 -23.46 16.87
CA SER A 162 -11.65 -23.20 18.26
C SER A 162 -11.57 -21.72 18.65
N LEU A 163 -10.69 -20.94 18.01
CA LEU A 163 -10.60 -19.49 18.16
C LEU A 163 -11.66 -18.77 17.31
N LEU A 164 -11.81 -19.17 16.05
CA LEU A 164 -12.68 -18.51 15.07
C LEU A 164 -14.17 -18.71 15.33
N LYS A 165 -14.58 -19.89 15.82
CA LYS A 165 -16.00 -20.26 16.04
C LYS A 165 -16.77 -19.35 16.99
N LYS A 166 -16.07 -18.53 17.79
CA LYS A 166 -16.68 -17.51 18.66
C LYS A 166 -17.21 -16.31 17.88
N TYR A 167 -16.68 -16.07 16.68
CA TYR A 167 -16.94 -14.87 15.88
C TYR A 167 -17.64 -15.17 14.57
N TYR A 168 -17.46 -16.38 14.04
CA TYR A 168 -17.96 -16.83 12.75
C TYR A 168 -18.82 -18.08 12.89
N GLN A 169 -19.89 -18.15 12.10
CA GLN A 169 -20.74 -19.34 12.02
C GLN A 169 -19.98 -20.54 11.44
N SER A 170 -19.18 -20.31 10.41
CA SER A 170 -18.26 -21.29 9.82
C SER A 170 -17.01 -20.62 9.24
N MET A 171 -16.09 -21.45 8.73
CA MET A 171 -14.82 -21.00 8.16
C MET A 171 -14.95 -20.40 6.75
N TYR A 172 -16.08 -20.59 6.07
CA TYR A 172 -16.25 -20.23 4.67
C TYR A 172 -16.28 -18.72 4.44
N PHE A 173 -15.74 -18.27 3.31
CA PHE A 173 -15.66 -16.85 2.96
C PHE A 173 -17.03 -16.13 3.03
N PHE A 174 -18.13 -16.82 2.71
CA PHE A 174 -19.48 -16.25 2.70
C PHE A 174 -20.03 -15.94 4.11
N ASN A 175 -19.36 -16.38 5.18
CA ASN A 175 -19.65 -16.00 6.56
C ASN A 175 -18.83 -14.80 7.05
N SER A 176 -18.02 -14.17 6.19
CA SER A 176 -17.37 -12.88 6.49
C SER A 176 -18.42 -11.83 6.85
N LYS A 177 -18.24 -11.14 7.98
CA LYS A 177 -19.18 -10.10 8.42
C LYS A 177 -19.19 -8.93 7.43
N SER A 178 -18.02 -8.57 6.92
CA SER A 178 -17.88 -7.48 5.95
C SER A 178 -18.44 -7.83 4.58
N LEU A 179 -18.40 -9.10 4.17
CA LEU A 179 -19.02 -9.54 2.92
C LEU A 179 -20.56 -9.52 3.02
N ILE A 180 -21.12 -9.97 4.15
CA ILE A 180 -22.57 -9.90 4.41
C ILE A 180 -23.05 -8.44 4.40
N GLU A 181 -22.30 -7.53 5.03
CA GLU A 181 -22.59 -6.08 5.01
C GLU A 181 -22.58 -5.50 3.59
N ALA A 182 -21.74 -6.03 2.70
CA ALA A 182 -21.54 -5.48 1.36
C ALA A 182 -22.59 -5.89 0.32
N ASP A 183 -23.53 -6.78 0.68
CA ASP A 183 -24.62 -7.25 -0.17
C ASP A 183 -24.14 -7.70 -1.58
N MET A 184 -23.45 -8.84 -1.59
CA MET A 184 -22.86 -9.44 -2.77
C MET A 184 -23.91 -10.06 -3.72
N ILE A 185 -23.67 -10.00 -5.02
CA ILE A 185 -24.42 -10.76 -6.04
C ILE A 185 -23.65 -12.00 -6.48
N THR A 186 -24.38 -12.99 -6.98
CA THR A 186 -23.82 -14.30 -7.33
C THR A 186 -24.18 -14.67 -8.76
N VAL A 187 -23.19 -14.91 -9.62
CA VAL A 187 -23.41 -15.35 -10.99
C VAL A 187 -22.91 -16.79 -11.12
N GLU A 188 -23.78 -17.72 -11.50
CA GLU A 188 -23.38 -19.10 -11.77
C GLU A 188 -23.26 -19.36 -13.27
N LEU A 189 -22.07 -19.79 -13.70
CA LEU A 189 -21.84 -20.27 -15.06
C LEU A 189 -22.35 -21.70 -15.22
N LYS A 190 -23.36 -21.87 -16.06
CA LYS A 190 -24.05 -23.16 -16.29
C LYS A 190 -23.41 -24.03 -17.36
N TYR A 191 -22.86 -23.41 -18.41
CA TYR A 191 -22.32 -24.14 -19.57
C TYR A 191 -20.93 -24.73 -19.26
N VAL A 192 -20.84 -26.06 -19.32
CA VAL A 192 -19.61 -26.80 -19.05
C VAL A 192 -18.92 -27.14 -20.38
N TYR A 193 -17.69 -26.65 -20.58
CA TYR A 193 -16.93 -26.92 -21.81
C TYR A 193 -16.10 -28.21 -21.76
N ARG A 194 -15.94 -28.81 -20.57
CA ARG A 194 -14.91 -29.83 -20.31
C ARG A 194 -15.37 -31.28 -20.49
N GLN A 195 -16.58 -31.65 -20.08
CA GLN A 195 -17.06 -33.04 -20.13
C GLN A 195 -18.08 -33.23 -21.25
N ALA A 196 -17.82 -34.19 -22.16
CA ALA A 196 -18.72 -34.54 -23.26
C ALA A 196 -19.70 -35.68 -22.91
N ASP A 197 -19.42 -36.46 -21.85
CA ASP A 197 -20.25 -37.59 -21.44
C ASP A 197 -21.36 -37.16 -20.47
N GLU A 198 -22.61 -37.20 -20.93
CA GLU A 198 -23.80 -36.89 -20.13
C GLU A 198 -23.99 -37.83 -18.94
N LYS A 199 -23.63 -39.13 -19.05
CA LYS A 199 -23.77 -40.09 -17.95
C LYS A 199 -22.82 -39.75 -16.83
N PHE A 200 -21.55 -39.52 -17.15
CA PHE A 200 -20.56 -39.15 -16.13
C PHE A 200 -20.88 -37.79 -15.51
N LEU A 201 -21.33 -36.82 -16.32
CA LEU A 201 -21.76 -35.51 -15.82
C LEU A 201 -22.97 -35.62 -14.88
N LYS A 202 -23.93 -36.53 -15.13
CA LYS A 202 -25.02 -36.85 -14.19
C LYS A 202 -24.48 -37.35 -12.86
N ILE A 203 -23.55 -38.31 -12.87
CA ILE A 203 -22.93 -38.87 -11.65
C ILE A 203 -22.20 -37.76 -10.86
N LEU A 204 -21.35 -36.97 -11.52
CA LEU A 204 -20.60 -35.89 -10.88
C LEU A 204 -21.53 -34.84 -10.26
N ASN A 205 -22.62 -34.47 -10.93
CA ASN A 205 -23.61 -33.54 -10.37
C ASN A 205 -24.38 -34.13 -9.19
N GLN A 206 -24.66 -35.44 -9.21
CA GLN A 206 -25.31 -36.11 -8.10
C GLN A 206 -24.40 -36.18 -6.86
N ILE A 207 -23.09 -36.43 -7.06
CA ILE A 207 -22.10 -36.40 -5.97
C ILE A 207 -21.94 -34.97 -5.43
N ARG A 208 -21.85 -33.98 -6.33
CA ARG A 208 -21.83 -32.54 -5.99
C ARG A 208 -23.00 -32.18 -5.07
N ASN A 209 -24.19 -32.70 -5.35
CA ASN A 209 -25.42 -32.29 -4.66
C ASN A 209 -25.87 -33.25 -3.55
N ASP A 210 -25.02 -34.18 -3.10
CA ASP A 210 -25.35 -35.21 -2.10
C ASP A 210 -26.62 -36.02 -2.43
N LYS A 211 -26.82 -36.31 -3.71
CA LYS A 211 -28.00 -37.00 -4.26
C LYS A 211 -27.61 -38.15 -5.16
N LEU A 212 -26.57 -38.90 -4.78
CA LEU A 212 -26.11 -40.06 -5.55
C LEU A 212 -27.19 -41.15 -5.56
N SER A 213 -27.82 -41.32 -6.73
CA SER A 213 -28.84 -42.34 -6.95
C SER A 213 -28.21 -43.73 -6.96
N LYS A 214 -28.99 -44.77 -6.63
CA LYS A 214 -28.52 -46.15 -6.66
C LYS A 214 -27.99 -46.57 -8.04
N GLU A 215 -28.69 -46.18 -9.10
CA GLU A 215 -28.25 -46.37 -10.49
C GLU A 215 -26.86 -45.78 -10.73
N SER A 216 -26.64 -44.51 -10.36
CA SER A 216 -25.35 -43.84 -10.53
C SER A 216 -24.26 -44.38 -9.62
N TYR A 217 -24.63 -44.84 -8.41
CA TYR A 217 -23.72 -45.54 -7.51
C TYR A 217 -23.22 -46.84 -8.15
N ASP A 218 -24.14 -47.66 -8.69
CA ASP A 218 -23.81 -48.95 -9.29
C ASP A 218 -22.90 -48.74 -10.53
N ILE A 219 -23.25 -47.81 -11.42
CA ILE A 219 -22.42 -47.45 -12.60
C ILE A 219 -21.03 -46.98 -12.19
N LEU A 220 -20.92 -46.13 -11.16
CA LEU A 220 -19.62 -45.68 -10.66
C LEU A 220 -18.79 -46.83 -10.08
N HIS A 221 -19.44 -47.79 -9.42
CA HIS A 221 -18.77 -48.93 -8.79
C HIS A 221 -18.39 -50.04 -9.77
N GLU A 222 -18.87 -50.01 -11.02
CA GLU A 222 -18.30 -50.83 -12.10
C GLU A 222 -16.81 -50.50 -12.34
N ARG A 223 -16.38 -49.30 -11.95
CA ARG A 223 -14.98 -48.84 -12.02
C ARG A 223 -14.14 -49.22 -10.80
N TYR A 224 -14.72 -49.89 -9.80
CA TYR A 224 -13.97 -50.42 -8.66
C TYR A 224 -13.27 -51.72 -9.03
N ILE A 225 -11.93 -51.67 -9.03
CA ILE A 225 -11.08 -52.82 -9.37
C ILE A 225 -10.08 -53.00 -8.24
N SER A 226 -10.25 -54.08 -7.46
CA SER A 226 -9.32 -54.43 -6.37
C SER A 226 -7.94 -54.71 -6.93
N ASP A 227 -6.90 -54.18 -6.27
CA ASP A 227 -5.49 -54.40 -6.61
C ASP A 227 -5.13 -54.09 -8.07
N PHE A 228 -5.82 -53.12 -8.67
CA PHE A 228 -5.54 -52.68 -10.03
C PHE A 228 -4.10 -52.19 -10.16
N LYS A 229 -3.33 -52.86 -11.02
CA LYS A 229 -2.00 -52.45 -11.41
C LYS A 229 -2.06 -51.99 -12.86
N PRO A 230 -1.94 -50.68 -13.14
CA PRO A 230 -1.92 -50.20 -14.50
C PRO A 230 -0.69 -50.74 -15.24
N ASN A 231 -0.84 -51.07 -16.51
CA ASN A 231 0.31 -51.29 -17.37
C ASN A 231 1.10 -49.98 -17.50
N GLU A 232 2.44 -50.06 -17.52
CA GLU A 232 3.33 -48.90 -17.53
C GLU A 232 3.12 -47.97 -18.75
N SER A 233 2.58 -48.50 -19.85
CA SER A 233 2.28 -47.74 -21.08
C SER A 233 0.94 -47.01 -21.08
N GLU A 234 0.07 -47.24 -20.09
CA GLU A 234 -1.30 -46.72 -20.12
C GLU A 234 -1.44 -45.32 -19.51
N GLY A 235 -0.41 -44.80 -18.84
CA GLY A 235 -0.37 -43.39 -18.41
C GLY A 235 -1.32 -43.02 -17.25
N TYR A 236 -1.68 -43.97 -16.38
CA TYR A 236 -2.52 -43.69 -15.21
C TYR A 236 -1.78 -42.83 -14.19
N ILE A 237 -2.46 -41.82 -13.66
CA ILE A 237 -2.01 -41.07 -12.48
C ILE A 237 -2.82 -41.45 -11.25
N THR A 238 -2.14 -41.63 -10.11
CA THR A 238 -2.79 -41.93 -8.83
C THR A 238 -3.10 -40.64 -8.07
N LEU A 239 -4.38 -40.42 -7.75
CA LEU A 239 -4.83 -39.31 -6.91
C LEU A 239 -4.93 -39.77 -5.46
N THR A 240 -4.11 -39.16 -4.60
CA THR A 240 -4.01 -39.50 -3.17
C THR A 240 -4.40 -38.33 -2.28
N THR A 241 -4.68 -38.57 -1.01
CA THR A 241 -5.09 -37.51 -0.07
C THR A 241 -3.92 -36.75 0.54
N HIS A 242 -2.75 -37.37 0.70
CA HIS A 242 -1.60 -36.81 1.43
C HIS A 242 -0.34 -36.67 0.56
N ASN A 243 0.42 -35.58 0.76
CA ASN A 243 1.66 -35.32 0.00
C ASN A 243 2.73 -36.40 0.26
N ALA A 244 2.82 -36.92 1.48
CA ALA A 244 3.77 -37.97 1.82
C ALA A 244 3.53 -39.25 0.99
N SER A 245 2.27 -39.64 0.79
CA SER A 245 1.91 -40.80 -0.02
C SER A 245 2.27 -40.56 -1.50
N ALA A 246 1.92 -39.40 -2.06
CA ALA A 246 2.25 -39.07 -3.45
C ALA A 246 3.76 -39.06 -3.70
N ASN A 247 4.53 -38.44 -2.80
CA ASN A 247 5.99 -38.39 -2.92
C ASN A 247 6.60 -39.79 -2.84
N LYS A 248 6.18 -40.60 -1.86
CA LYS A 248 6.65 -41.97 -1.69
C LYS A 248 6.42 -42.80 -2.96
N THR A 249 5.22 -42.77 -3.54
CA THR A 249 4.92 -43.48 -4.78
C THR A 249 5.81 -43.00 -5.94
N ASN A 250 5.97 -41.69 -6.10
CA ASN A 250 6.83 -41.16 -7.16
C ASN A 250 8.31 -41.58 -6.99
N GLU A 251 8.82 -41.55 -5.76
CA GLU A 251 10.19 -41.98 -5.44
C GLU A 251 10.39 -43.48 -5.68
N GLU A 252 9.44 -44.33 -5.24
CA GLU A 252 9.49 -45.77 -5.45
C GLU A 252 9.52 -46.12 -6.94
N HIS A 253 8.64 -45.51 -7.75
CA HIS A 253 8.63 -45.73 -9.20
C HIS A 253 9.92 -45.22 -9.88
N LEU A 254 10.44 -44.07 -9.48
CA LEU A 254 11.70 -43.55 -10.01
C LEU A 254 12.89 -44.48 -9.68
N LEU A 255 12.90 -45.09 -8.49
CA LEU A 255 13.93 -46.04 -8.08
C LEU A 255 13.88 -47.34 -8.88
N LEU A 256 12.69 -47.82 -9.24
CA LEU A 256 12.51 -49.05 -10.03
C LEU A 256 13.04 -48.94 -11.46
N ILE A 257 13.05 -47.74 -12.05
CA ILE A 257 13.58 -47.53 -13.39
C ILE A 257 15.10 -47.75 -13.41
N LYS A 258 15.53 -48.74 -14.19
CA LYS A 258 16.94 -49.00 -14.49
C LYS A 258 17.44 -47.95 -15.49
N GLY A 259 18.43 -47.16 -15.10
CA GLY A 259 18.99 -46.15 -15.99
C GLY A 259 19.74 -45.05 -15.24
N LYS A 260 20.43 -44.20 -16.00
CA LYS A 260 21.10 -43.01 -15.49
C LYS A 260 20.05 -42.00 -15.01
N THR A 261 20.22 -41.51 -13.78
CA THR A 261 19.44 -40.36 -13.27
C THR A 261 20.01 -39.07 -13.81
N PHE A 262 19.16 -38.23 -14.37
CA PHE A 262 19.45 -36.87 -14.79
C PHE A 262 18.86 -35.91 -13.76
N LYS A 263 19.61 -34.88 -13.39
CA LYS A 263 19.16 -33.85 -12.45
C LYS A 263 19.21 -32.50 -13.15
N PHE A 264 18.08 -31.80 -13.12
CA PHE A 264 17.95 -30.47 -13.70
C PHE A 264 17.67 -29.46 -12.59
N SER A 265 18.62 -28.56 -12.35
CA SER A 265 18.46 -27.50 -11.36
C SER A 265 17.80 -26.27 -11.98
N ALA A 266 16.77 -25.74 -11.33
CA ALA A 266 16.09 -24.54 -11.76
C ALA A 266 17.03 -23.33 -11.72
N LYS A 267 16.88 -22.42 -12.69
CA LYS A 267 17.58 -21.12 -12.67
C LYS A 267 16.64 -20.08 -12.08
N ILE A 268 16.96 -19.63 -10.86
CA ILE A 268 16.19 -18.63 -10.15
C ILE A 268 16.89 -17.27 -10.27
N LYS A 269 16.16 -16.24 -10.72
CA LYS A 269 16.66 -14.86 -10.79
C LYS A 269 15.75 -13.95 -9.96
N GLY A 270 16.31 -12.99 -9.24
CA GLY A 270 15.54 -12.02 -8.47
C GLY A 270 14.86 -12.63 -7.23
N GLN A 271 13.68 -12.10 -6.85
CA GLN A 271 12.94 -12.59 -5.68
C GLN A 271 11.87 -13.60 -6.09
N PHE A 272 12.04 -14.86 -5.69
CA PHE A 272 11.07 -15.94 -5.88
C PHE A 272 11.09 -16.84 -4.65
N SER A 273 9.96 -17.00 -3.96
CA SER A 273 9.89 -17.78 -2.72
C SER A 273 9.80 -19.28 -3.01
N GLU A 274 10.53 -20.09 -2.24
CA GLU A 274 10.53 -21.56 -2.34
C GLU A 274 9.12 -22.17 -2.23
N TYR A 275 8.29 -21.64 -1.34
CA TYR A 275 6.90 -22.09 -1.15
C TYR A 275 5.99 -21.79 -2.36
N SER A 276 6.45 -20.98 -3.31
CA SER A 276 5.73 -20.61 -4.52
C SER A 276 6.27 -21.28 -5.78
N PHE A 277 7.28 -22.15 -5.66
CA PHE A 277 7.84 -22.82 -6.83
C PHE A 277 6.76 -23.62 -7.58
N PRO A 278 6.63 -23.42 -8.91
CA PRO A 278 5.60 -24.06 -9.70
C PRO A 278 5.90 -25.55 -9.95
N THR A 279 7.18 -25.93 -9.94
CA THR A 279 7.66 -27.31 -9.99
C THR A 279 8.88 -27.49 -9.08
N ASP A 280 9.43 -28.69 -9.03
CA ASP A 280 10.57 -29.04 -8.18
C ASP A 280 11.82 -28.24 -8.60
N GLU A 281 12.53 -27.67 -7.61
CA GLU A 281 13.76 -26.90 -7.85
C GLU A 281 14.86 -27.78 -8.46
N ILE A 282 15.01 -28.99 -7.93
CA ILE A 282 15.87 -30.03 -8.48
C ILE A 282 14.94 -31.11 -9.05
N LEU A 283 14.82 -31.13 -10.37
CA LEU A 283 13.99 -32.10 -11.08
C LEU A 283 14.83 -33.34 -11.41
N GLU A 284 14.52 -34.44 -10.73
CA GLU A 284 15.20 -35.73 -10.94
C GLU A 284 14.39 -36.63 -11.87
N LEU A 285 14.99 -37.06 -12.97
CA LEU A 285 14.34 -37.81 -14.04
C LEU A 285 15.21 -38.96 -14.56
N LYS A 286 14.58 -39.98 -15.11
CA LYS A 286 15.20 -41.07 -15.87
C LYS A 286 14.44 -41.28 -17.18
N ILE A 287 15.10 -41.82 -18.20
CA ILE A 287 14.40 -42.34 -19.39
C ILE A 287 13.41 -43.42 -18.91
N GLY A 288 12.15 -43.31 -19.33
CA GLY A 288 11.03 -44.11 -18.85
C GLY A 288 10.22 -43.48 -17.71
N SER A 289 10.59 -42.30 -17.20
CA SER A 289 9.82 -41.63 -16.14
C SER A 289 8.48 -41.12 -16.67
N GLN A 290 7.41 -41.34 -15.90
CA GLN A 290 6.12 -40.72 -16.16
C GLN A 290 6.12 -39.30 -15.59
N VAL A 291 5.87 -38.33 -16.47
CA VAL A 291 5.87 -36.91 -16.15
C VAL A 291 4.57 -36.25 -16.57
N MET A 292 4.26 -35.13 -15.92
CA MET A 292 3.12 -34.28 -16.24
C MET A 292 3.59 -32.86 -16.49
N TYR A 293 3.02 -32.22 -17.51
CA TYR A 293 3.26 -30.81 -17.77
C TYR A 293 2.58 -29.94 -16.72
N VAL A 294 3.30 -28.96 -16.16
CA VAL A 294 2.78 -28.03 -15.12
C VAL A 294 2.48 -26.63 -15.66
N LYS A 295 2.65 -26.42 -16.97
CA LYS A 295 2.42 -25.15 -17.67
C LYS A 295 1.79 -25.44 -19.04
N ASN A 296 1.01 -24.49 -19.55
CA ASN A 296 0.59 -24.55 -20.96
C ASN A 296 1.76 -24.11 -21.85
N ASP A 297 1.93 -24.75 -23.00
CA ASP A 297 2.98 -24.41 -23.96
C ASP A 297 2.87 -22.95 -24.39
N SER A 298 3.93 -22.19 -24.14
CA SER A 298 3.99 -20.76 -24.45
C SER A 298 4.18 -20.50 -25.96
N SER A 299 4.57 -21.52 -26.72
CA SER A 299 4.76 -21.43 -28.16
C SER A 299 3.45 -21.36 -28.94
N LEU A 300 3.53 -20.90 -30.20
CA LEU A 300 2.37 -20.81 -31.09
C LEU A 300 1.76 -22.19 -31.42
N GLU A 301 2.58 -23.24 -31.34
CA GLU A 301 2.21 -24.63 -31.67
C GLU A 301 1.29 -25.26 -30.61
N LYS A 302 1.32 -24.75 -29.36
CA LYS A 302 0.48 -25.22 -28.24
C LYS A 302 0.50 -26.75 -28.06
N ARG A 303 1.68 -27.36 -28.07
CA ARG A 303 1.87 -28.83 -28.13
C ARG A 303 1.42 -29.54 -26.86
N TYR A 304 1.47 -28.85 -25.73
CA TYR A 304 1.07 -29.38 -24.42
C TYR A 304 0.28 -28.36 -23.61
N PHE A 305 -0.46 -28.88 -22.63
CA PHE A 305 -1.25 -28.11 -21.67
C PHE A 305 -0.94 -28.58 -20.25
N ASN A 306 -1.22 -27.73 -19.26
CA ASN A 306 -1.04 -28.04 -17.84
C ASN A 306 -1.94 -29.24 -17.45
N GLY A 307 -1.31 -30.32 -16.99
CA GLY A 307 -1.95 -31.60 -16.68
C GLY A 307 -1.70 -32.71 -17.70
N LYS A 308 -1.14 -32.42 -18.89
CA LYS A 308 -0.85 -33.45 -19.91
C LYS A 308 0.22 -34.41 -19.41
N ILE A 309 -0.04 -35.72 -19.47
CA ILE A 309 0.86 -36.78 -19.00
C ILE A 309 1.59 -37.40 -20.18
N GLY A 310 2.85 -37.76 -19.98
CA GLY A 310 3.64 -38.51 -20.94
C GLY A 310 4.81 -39.22 -20.28
N THR A 311 5.51 -40.02 -21.08
CA THR A 311 6.68 -40.78 -20.64
C THR A 311 7.92 -40.25 -21.34
N ILE A 312 9.01 -40.07 -20.59
CA ILE A 312 10.29 -39.64 -21.16
C ILE A 312 10.85 -40.78 -22.02
N THR A 313 11.02 -40.55 -23.31
CA THR A 313 11.62 -41.52 -24.23
C THR A 313 13.10 -41.28 -24.45
N ASP A 314 13.54 -40.02 -24.37
CA ASP A 314 14.94 -39.66 -24.55
C ASP A 314 15.28 -38.32 -23.87
N ILE A 315 16.58 -38.09 -23.64
CA ILE A 315 17.13 -36.83 -23.16
C ILE A 315 18.34 -36.49 -24.03
N LEU A 316 18.14 -35.60 -25.01
CA LEU A 316 19.14 -35.22 -25.99
C LEU A 316 20.06 -34.14 -25.40
N ASP A 317 21.37 -34.34 -25.57
CA ASP A 317 22.43 -33.41 -25.15
C ASP A 317 22.38 -32.98 -23.67
N ASN A 318 21.65 -33.71 -22.81
CA ASN A 318 21.28 -33.29 -21.45
C ASN A 318 20.52 -31.95 -21.39
N GLU A 319 19.90 -31.51 -22.48
CA GLU A 319 19.21 -30.21 -22.56
C GLU A 319 17.78 -30.30 -23.10
N ILE A 320 17.45 -31.30 -23.92
CA ILE A 320 16.10 -31.44 -24.48
C ILE A 320 15.49 -32.75 -24.00
N ILE A 321 14.37 -32.64 -23.28
CA ILE A 321 13.63 -33.81 -22.78
C ILE A 321 12.57 -34.18 -23.83
N VAL A 322 12.65 -35.40 -24.35
CA VAL A 322 11.71 -35.93 -25.34
C VAL A 322 10.62 -36.70 -24.59
N VAL A 323 9.39 -36.19 -24.66
CA VAL A 323 8.23 -36.75 -23.94
C VAL A 323 7.25 -37.32 -24.95
N LYS A 324 6.98 -38.62 -24.87
CA LYS A 324 5.91 -39.26 -25.65
C LYS A 324 4.62 -39.26 -24.84
N CYS A 325 3.63 -38.51 -25.31
CA CYS A 325 2.28 -38.54 -24.76
C CYS A 325 1.45 -39.64 -25.45
N PRO A 326 0.55 -40.34 -24.73
CA PRO A 326 -0.24 -41.44 -25.30
C PRO A 326 -1.11 -41.05 -26.50
N GLU A 327 -1.62 -39.81 -26.53
CA GLU A 327 -2.54 -39.32 -27.58
C GLU A 327 -1.84 -38.71 -28.79
N ASP A 328 -0.53 -38.44 -28.71
CA ASP A 328 0.19 -37.74 -29.78
C ASP A 328 0.90 -38.75 -30.69
N GLU A 329 0.85 -38.55 -32.00
CA GLU A 329 1.61 -39.36 -32.97
C GLU A 329 3.11 -39.13 -32.86
N GLU A 330 3.53 -37.89 -32.63
CA GLU A 330 4.92 -37.47 -32.51
C GLU A 330 5.30 -37.16 -31.05
N PRO A 331 6.53 -37.42 -30.63
CA PRO A 331 7.00 -37.01 -29.30
C PRO A 331 7.19 -35.49 -29.22
N ILE A 332 7.02 -34.94 -28.02
CA ILE A 332 7.19 -33.52 -27.74
C ILE A 332 8.61 -33.25 -27.27
N TYR A 333 9.30 -32.36 -27.98
CA TYR A 333 10.63 -31.86 -27.59
C TYR A 333 10.46 -30.72 -26.57
N THR A 334 10.84 -30.98 -25.34
CA THR A 334 10.58 -30.10 -24.19
C THR A 334 11.83 -29.36 -23.78
N SER A 335 11.77 -28.04 -23.84
CA SER A 335 12.77 -27.11 -23.32
C SER A 335 12.34 -26.52 -21.97
N THR A 336 13.21 -25.71 -21.36
CA THR A 336 12.85 -24.95 -20.17
C THR A 336 11.79 -23.89 -20.49
N GLU A 337 10.98 -23.59 -19.48
CA GLU A 337 9.96 -22.53 -19.48
C GLU A 337 10.24 -21.57 -18.33
N ILE A 338 9.81 -20.32 -18.47
CA ILE A 338 9.98 -19.28 -17.44
C ILE A 338 8.64 -18.99 -16.77
N TRP A 339 8.62 -18.98 -15.44
CA TRP A 339 7.54 -18.43 -14.63
C TRP A 339 8.00 -17.12 -14.00
N GLU A 340 7.16 -16.11 -14.12
CA GLU A 340 7.45 -14.76 -13.63
C GLU A 340 6.77 -14.55 -12.28
N ASN A 341 7.53 -13.99 -11.34
CA ASN A 341 6.98 -13.44 -10.11
C ASN A 341 6.87 -11.93 -10.26
N ILE A 342 5.64 -11.44 -10.12
CA ILE A 342 5.31 -10.03 -10.29
C ILE A 342 4.99 -9.38 -8.95
N LYS A 343 5.11 -8.07 -8.90
CA LYS A 343 4.51 -7.22 -7.88
C LYS A 343 3.74 -6.10 -8.56
N TYR A 344 2.72 -5.59 -7.89
CA TYR A 344 2.04 -4.38 -8.36
C TYR A 344 2.83 -3.14 -7.99
N SER A 345 3.03 -2.25 -8.96
CA SER A 345 3.55 -0.90 -8.78
C SER A 345 2.64 0.12 -9.47
N ILE A 346 2.98 1.40 -9.32
CA ILE A 346 2.28 2.49 -10.02
C ILE A 346 3.24 3.00 -11.10
N ASP A 347 2.74 3.15 -12.33
CA ASP A 347 3.50 3.80 -13.38
C ASP A 347 3.67 5.30 -13.09
N ASP A 348 4.90 5.81 -13.12
CA ASP A 348 5.15 7.20 -12.78
C ASP A 348 4.55 8.19 -13.80
N LYS A 349 4.33 7.78 -15.06
CA LYS A 349 3.80 8.63 -16.13
C LYS A 349 2.28 8.53 -16.23
N THR A 350 1.75 7.33 -16.43
CA THR A 350 0.29 7.17 -16.62
C THR A 350 -0.47 7.22 -15.30
N LYS A 351 0.25 7.01 -14.18
CA LYS A 351 -0.29 6.78 -12.85
C LYS A 351 -1.14 5.53 -12.76
N ASP A 352 -1.09 4.58 -13.70
CA ASP A 352 -1.85 3.33 -13.61
C ASP A 352 -1.17 2.26 -12.76
N ILE A 353 -1.94 1.25 -12.34
CA ILE A 353 -1.36 0.07 -11.70
C ILE A 353 -0.73 -0.77 -12.80
N LYS A 354 0.56 -1.09 -12.65
CA LYS A 354 1.28 -1.98 -13.56
C LYS A 354 1.88 -3.16 -12.82
N GLU A 355 2.14 -4.22 -13.57
CA GLU A 355 2.85 -5.40 -13.11
C GLU A 355 4.35 -5.17 -13.30
N GLU A 356 5.12 -5.24 -12.22
CA GLU A 356 6.58 -5.16 -12.22
C GLU A 356 7.17 -6.54 -11.98
N PHE A 357 8.04 -6.96 -12.89
CA PHE A 357 8.84 -8.17 -12.74
C PHE A 357 9.78 -8.04 -11.52
N VAL A 358 9.79 -9.05 -10.64
CA VAL A 358 10.63 -9.09 -9.44
C VAL A 358 11.60 -10.27 -9.46
N GLY A 359 11.21 -11.35 -10.12
CA GLY A 359 12.04 -12.53 -10.27
C GLY A 359 11.43 -13.52 -11.23
N SER A 360 12.24 -14.50 -11.62
CA SER A 360 11.84 -15.60 -12.47
C SER A 360 12.32 -16.92 -11.92
N PHE A 361 11.53 -17.95 -12.15
CA PHE A 361 11.90 -19.34 -12.00
C PHE A 361 11.94 -19.96 -13.40
N GLU A 362 13.09 -20.45 -13.85
CA GLU A 362 13.25 -21.13 -15.14
C GLU A 362 13.57 -22.61 -14.91
N GLN A 363 12.74 -23.49 -15.45
CA GLN A 363 12.87 -24.94 -15.30
C GLN A 363 12.09 -25.65 -16.41
N TYR A 364 12.34 -26.94 -16.65
CA TYR A 364 11.44 -27.75 -17.48
C TYR A 364 10.03 -27.73 -16.89
N PRO A 365 8.98 -27.55 -17.71
CA PRO A 365 7.58 -27.54 -17.26
C PRO A 365 7.07 -28.93 -16.92
N LEU A 366 7.85 -29.75 -16.23
CA LEU A 366 7.58 -31.15 -15.93
C LEU A 366 7.64 -31.41 -14.43
N ARG A 367 6.89 -32.42 -14.01
CA ARG A 367 6.95 -33.03 -12.67
C ARG A 367 6.71 -34.54 -12.78
N LEU A 368 7.29 -35.34 -11.89
CA LEU A 368 6.92 -36.75 -11.74
C LEU A 368 5.42 -36.90 -11.47
N ALA A 369 4.80 -37.88 -12.13
CA ALA A 369 3.35 -37.94 -12.25
C ALA A 369 2.77 -39.36 -12.10
N TRP A 370 3.42 -40.26 -11.38
CA TRP A 370 2.77 -41.52 -10.97
C TRP A 370 1.70 -41.29 -9.91
N ALA A 371 1.96 -40.33 -9.00
CA ALA A 371 1.00 -39.92 -7.99
C ALA A 371 1.02 -38.41 -7.76
N ILE A 372 -0.15 -37.85 -7.46
CA ILE A 372 -0.35 -36.47 -7.05
C ILE A 372 -1.41 -36.42 -5.95
N THR A 373 -1.41 -35.36 -5.14
CA THR A 373 -2.49 -35.15 -4.20
C THR A 373 -3.73 -34.59 -4.87
N ILE A 374 -4.90 -34.94 -4.35
CA ILE A 374 -6.19 -34.37 -4.82
C ILE A 374 -6.14 -32.84 -4.76
N HIS A 375 -5.52 -32.27 -3.72
CA HIS A 375 -5.29 -30.82 -3.60
C HIS A 375 -4.51 -30.23 -4.79
N LYS A 376 -3.37 -30.83 -5.15
CA LYS A 376 -2.55 -30.35 -6.28
C LYS A 376 -3.17 -30.70 -7.64
N SER A 377 -4.13 -31.62 -7.70
CA SER A 377 -4.87 -31.95 -8.91
C SER A 377 -5.95 -30.93 -9.28
N GLN A 378 -6.29 -30.01 -8.37
CA GLN A 378 -7.33 -29.00 -8.61
C GLN A 378 -7.03 -28.17 -9.87
N GLY A 379 -8.06 -27.86 -10.64
CA GLY A 379 -7.94 -27.23 -11.96
C GLY A 379 -7.51 -28.17 -13.09
N LEU A 380 -6.73 -29.22 -12.83
CA LEU A 380 -6.17 -30.15 -13.83
C LEU A 380 -7.23 -31.10 -14.42
N THR A 381 -6.88 -31.74 -15.53
CA THR A 381 -7.72 -32.73 -16.25
C THR A 381 -6.85 -33.88 -16.72
N PHE A 382 -7.32 -35.11 -16.53
CA PHE A 382 -6.61 -36.35 -16.86
C PHE A 382 -7.46 -37.25 -17.74
N GLU A 383 -6.80 -38.00 -18.63
CA GLU A 383 -7.45 -39.07 -19.40
C GLU A 383 -7.76 -40.25 -18.50
N LYS A 384 -6.75 -40.70 -17.74
CA LYS A 384 -6.84 -41.90 -16.90
C LYS A 384 -6.33 -41.61 -15.50
N ALA A 385 -7.12 -41.92 -14.48
CA ALA A 385 -6.71 -41.73 -13.10
C ALA A 385 -7.19 -42.85 -12.17
N ILE A 386 -6.34 -43.21 -11.22
CA ILE A 386 -6.64 -44.12 -10.13
C ILE A 386 -6.96 -43.27 -8.90
N ILE A 387 -8.13 -43.47 -8.31
CA ILE A 387 -8.59 -42.66 -7.19
C ILE A 387 -8.77 -43.54 -5.96
N ASP A 388 -8.06 -43.19 -4.89
CA ASP A 388 -8.35 -43.69 -3.55
C ASP A 388 -9.32 -42.74 -2.85
N ALA A 389 -10.61 -43.02 -3.01
CA ALA A 389 -11.69 -42.18 -2.48
C ALA A 389 -12.08 -42.54 -1.03
N ALA A 390 -11.79 -43.76 -0.55
CA ALA A 390 -12.13 -44.16 0.82
C ALA A 390 -11.39 -43.35 1.90
N SER A 391 -10.21 -42.83 1.57
CA SER A 391 -9.40 -42.00 2.46
C SER A 391 -9.82 -40.52 2.49
N ALA A 392 -10.86 -40.12 1.75
CA ALA A 392 -11.33 -38.74 1.72
C ALA A 392 -11.88 -38.31 3.09
N PHE A 393 -11.37 -37.19 3.61
CA PHE A 393 -11.68 -36.69 4.96
C PHE A 393 -12.25 -35.27 4.97
N ALA A 394 -12.23 -34.58 3.82
CA ALA A 394 -12.67 -33.20 3.68
C ALA A 394 -13.81 -33.05 2.68
N HIS A 395 -14.67 -32.04 2.90
CA HIS A 395 -15.73 -31.67 1.98
C HIS A 395 -15.19 -31.43 0.55
N GLY A 396 -15.92 -31.92 -0.45
CA GLY A 396 -15.61 -31.71 -1.86
C GLY A 396 -14.42 -32.54 -2.39
N GLN A 397 -13.64 -33.20 -1.53
CA GLN A 397 -12.42 -33.92 -1.94
C GLN A 397 -12.70 -35.07 -2.92
N THR A 398 -13.73 -35.88 -2.65
CA THR A 398 -14.18 -36.95 -3.55
C THR A 398 -14.67 -36.40 -4.89
N TYR A 399 -15.45 -35.31 -4.87
CA TYR A 399 -15.92 -34.65 -6.09
C TYR A 399 -14.76 -34.07 -6.91
N VAL A 400 -13.80 -33.41 -6.26
CA VAL A 400 -12.60 -32.87 -6.92
C VAL A 400 -11.83 -33.98 -7.61
N ALA A 401 -11.57 -35.09 -6.91
CA ALA A 401 -10.85 -36.23 -7.45
C ALA A 401 -11.56 -36.81 -8.68
N LEU A 402 -12.84 -37.15 -8.56
CA LEU A 402 -13.63 -37.76 -9.65
C LEU A 402 -13.74 -36.82 -10.86
N SER A 403 -13.95 -35.52 -10.63
CA SER A 403 -14.08 -34.52 -11.69
C SER A 403 -12.77 -34.22 -12.44
N ARG A 404 -11.63 -34.84 -12.06
CA ARG A 404 -10.38 -34.71 -12.81
C ARG A 404 -10.36 -35.55 -14.08
N CYS A 405 -11.07 -36.67 -14.13
CA CYS A 405 -11.14 -37.51 -15.33
C CYS A 405 -12.04 -36.88 -16.40
N LYS A 406 -11.70 -37.07 -17.67
CA LYS A 406 -12.57 -36.66 -18.79
C LYS A 406 -13.77 -37.59 -18.97
N THR A 407 -13.56 -38.89 -18.81
CA THR A 407 -14.55 -39.95 -19.05
C THR A 407 -14.66 -40.89 -17.85
N LEU A 408 -15.77 -41.60 -17.74
CA LEU A 408 -15.97 -42.62 -16.70
C LEU A 408 -15.04 -43.83 -16.92
N GLU A 409 -14.75 -44.17 -18.17
CA GLU A 409 -13.89 -45.30 -18.56
C GLU A 409 -12.41 -45.05 -18.23
N GLY A 410 -12.00 -43.79 -18.13
CA GLY A 410 -10.66 -43.41 -17.70
C GLY A 410 -10.45 -43.51 -16.18
N LEU A 411 -11.54 -43.61 -15.41
CA LEU A 411 -11.50 -43.66 -13.96
C LEU A 411 -11.29 -45.09 -13.46
N VAL A 412 -10.44 -45.28 -12.46
CA VAL A 412 -10.39 -46.52 -11.66
C VAL A 412 -10.48 -46.16 -10.18
N LEU A 413 -11.34 -46.86 -9.45
CA LEU A 413 -11.44 -46.72 -8.00
C LEU A 413 -10.63 -47.84 -7.34
N SER A 414 -9.63 -47.48 -6.54
CA SER A 414 -8.85 -48.46 -5.76
C SER A 414 -9.59 -48.94 -4.52
N SER A 415 -10.58 -48.16 -4.06
CA SER A 415 -11.42 -48.43 -2.91
C SER A 415 -12.89 -48.12 -3.24
N LYS A 416 -13.84 -48.88 -2.67
CA LYS A 416 -15.27 -48.57 -2.83
C LYS A 416 -15.59 -47.24 -2.15
N ILE A 417 -16.41 -46.43 -2.79
CA ILE A 417 -16.84 -45.16 -2.21
C ILE A 417 -17.93 -45.48 -1.18
N SER A 418 -17.57 -45.31 0.10
CA SER A 418 -18.56 -45.36 1.17
C SER A 418 -19.40 -44.09 1.17
N ASN A 419 -20.65 -44.17 1.64
CA ASN A 419 -21.48 -42.97 1.80
C ASN A 419 -20.81 -41.91 2.71
N ASN A 420 -19.99 -42.34 3.66
CA ASN A 420 -19.25 -41.43 4.55
C ASN A 420 -18.12 -40.67 3.84
N ALA A 421 -17.64 -41.14 2.68
CA ALA A 421 -16.62 -40.47 1.88
C ALA A 421 -17.20 -39.35 0.99
N ILE A 422 -18.53 -39.29 0.82
CA ILE A 422 -19.21 -38.17 0.17
C ILE A 422 -19.58 -37.17 1.27
N ILE A 423 -18.59 -36.37 1.68
CA ILE A 423 -18.79 -35.36 2.71
C ILE A 423 -19.35 -34.12 2.03
N CYS A 424 -20.63 -33.84 2.26
CA CYS A 424 -21.29 -32.61 1.84
C CYS A 424 -21.56 -31.70 3.05
N ASP A 425 -20.96 -30.51 3.04
CA ASP A 425 -21.21 -29.51 4.08
C ASP A 425 -22.58 -28.87 3.83
N ARG A 426 -23.47 -28.96 4.83
CA ARG A 426 -24.84 -28.45 4.74
C ARG A 426 -24.89 -26.94 4.51
N GLU A 427 -23.93 -26.19 5.04
CA GLU A 427 -23.88 -24.75 4.81
C GLU A 427 -23.53 -24.43 3.36
N VAL A 428 -22.60 -25.17 2.76
CA VAL A 428 -22.24 -25.03 1.35
C VAL A 428 -23.43 -25.38 0.46
N SER A 429 -24.15 -26.46 0.76
CA SER A 429 -25.37 -26.83 0.03
C SER A 429 -26.45 -25.76 0.15
N ALA A 430 -26.71 -25.25 1.36
CA ALA A 430 -27.70 -24.18 1.58
C ALA A 430 -27.33 -22.90 0.83
N PHE A 431 -26.04 -22.54 0.83
CA PHE A 431 -25.55 -21.37 0.11
C PHE A 431 -25.66 -21.52 -1.41
N ASN A 432 -25.33 -22.70 -1.96
CA ASN A 432 -25.49 -22.99 -3.39
C ASN A 432 -26.96 -22.94 -3.83
N ASN A 433 -27.90 -23.50 -3.06
CA ASN A 433 -29.33 -23.40 -3.38
C ASN A 433 -29.78 -21.93 -3.42
N LYS A 434 -29.31 -21.11 -2.47
CA LYS A 434 -29.58 -19.68 -2.47
C LYS A 434 -29.02 -18.97 -3.71
N ILE A 435 -27.85 -19.38 -4.21
CA ILE A 435 -27.28 -18.84 -5.46
C ILE A 435 -28.14 -19.21 -6.67
N GLU A 436 -28.57 -20.46 -6.77
CA GLU A 436 -29.40 -20.94 -7.88
C GLU A 436 -30.75 -20.20 -7.92
N GLU A 437 -31.34 -19.94 -6.75
CA GLU A 437 -32.62 -19.23 -6.61
C GLU A 437 -32.52 -17.71 -6.83
N ASN A 438 -31.34 -17.10 -6.66
CA ASN A 438 -31.15 -15.64 -6.68
C ASN A 438 -30.12 -15.18 -7.73
N GLN A 439 -30.18 -15.74 -8.94
CA GLN A 439 -29.36 -15.26 -10.07
C GLN A 439 -29.76 -13.82 -10.43
N PRO A 440 -28.78 -12.91 -10.64
CA PRO A 440 -29.07 -11.54 -11.03
C PRO A 440 -29.63 -11.49 -12.45
N THR A 441 -30.49 -10.50 -12.68
CA THR A 441 -31.12 -10.23 -13.97
C THR A 441 -30.53 -8.98 -14.63
N ASP A 442 -30.86 -8.75 -15.91
CA ASP A 442 -30.51 -7.50 -16.60
C ASP A 442 -31.10 -6.25 -15.92
N ASP A 443 -32.27 -6.38 -15.28
CA ASP A 443 -32.88 -5.30 -14.50
C ASP A 443 -32.07 -4.99 -13.22
N ASP A 444 -31.56 -6.03 -12.54
CA ASP A 444 -30.66 -5.84 -11.40
C ASP A 444 -29.36 -5.14 -11.82
N LEU A 445 -28.84 -5.45 -13.01
CA LEU A 445 -27.68 -4.78 -13.59
C LEU A 445 -27.98 -3.31 -13.84
N LEU A 446 -29.09 -2.97 -14.51
CA LEU A 446 -29.49 -1.59 -14.78
C LEU A 446 -29.64 -0.79 -13.49
N LYS A 447 -30.39 -1.32 -12.51
CA LYS A 447 -30.54 -0.70 -11.18
C LYS A 447 -29.21 -0.51 -10.47
N SER A 448 -28.33 -1.50 -10.54
CA SER A 448 -26.99 -1.43 -9.92
C SER A 448 -26.10 -0.40 -10.61
N LYS A 449 -26.18 -0.29 -11.94
CA LYS A 449 -25.46 0.72 -12.74
C LYS A 449 -25.90 2.13 -12.35
N TYR A 450 -27.21 2.38 -12.30
CA TYR A 450 -27.75 3.69 -11.90
C TYR A 450 -27.39 4.05 -10.46
N LYS A 451 -27.52 3.09 -9.53
CA LYS A 451 -27.11 3.28 -8.14
C LYS A 451 -25.62 3.59 -8.02
N TYR A 452 -24.78 2.94 -8.83
CA TYR A 452 -23.35 3.19 -8.83
C TYR A 452 -23.02 4.60 -9.36
N GLN A 453 -23.57 4.97 -10.52
CA GLN A 453 -23.42 6.31 -11.08
C GLN A 453 -23.86 7.39 -10.10
N LEU A 454 -25.03 7.22 -9.47
CA LEU A 454 -25.54 8.13 -8.44
C LEU A 454 -24.61 8.17 -7.22
N SER A 455 -24.02 7.03 -6.82
CA SER A 455 -23.06 6.99 -5.71
C SER A 455 -21.78 7.78 -6.01
N LEU A 456 -21.28 7.73 -7.25
CA LEU A 456 -20.11 8.51 -7.68
C LEU A 456 -20.42 10.01 -7.69
N ILE A 457 -21.60 10.40 -8.17
CA ILE A 457 -22.05 11.79 -8.12
C ILE A 457 -22.16 12.26 -6.66
N ASN A 458 -22.81 11.46 -5.81
CA ASN A 458 -22.93 11.73 -4.39
C ASN A 458 -21.56 11.86 -3.73
N GLU A 459 -20.56 11.05 -4.07
CA GLU A 459 -19.20 11.19 -3.56
C GLU A 459 -18.58 12.57 -3.89
N ILE A 460 -18.83 13.09 -5.10
CA ILE A 460 -18.35 14.41 -5.55
C ILE A 460 -19.01 15.53 -4.72
N PHE A 461 -20.33 15.48 -4.53
CA PHE A 461 -21.10 16.55 -3.87
C PHE A 461 -21.36 16.34 -2.37
N ASN A 462 -20.90 15.23 -1.77
CA ASN A 462 -21.04 14.97 -0.33
C ASN A 462 -19.84 15.52 0.45
N TYR A 463 -20.13 16.32 1.47
CA TYR A 463 -19.13 17.03 2.27
C TYR A 463 -18.91 16.47 3.67
N LYS A 464 -19.52 15.34 4.04
CA LYS A 464 -19.42 14.75 5.39
C LYS A 464 -17.99 14.44 5.80
N GLN A 465 -17.20 13.86 4.89
CA GLN A 465 -15.79 13.52 5.18
C GLN A 465 -14.94 14.76 5.40
N LEU A 466 -15.13 15.81 4.59
CA LEU A 466 -14.40 17.07 4.74
C LEU A 466 -14.79 17.77 6.04
N THR A 467 -16.09 17.79 6.36
CA THR A 467 -16.63 18.38 7.59
C THR A 467 -16.03 17.74 8.83
N TYR A 468 -16.07 16.41 8.93
CA TYR A 468 -15.44 15.68 10.05
C TYR A 468 -13.94 15.99 10.19
N ARG A 469 -13.22 16.13 9.07
CA ARG A 469 -11.78 16.46 9.09
C ARG A 469 -11.54 17.88 9.56
N LEU A 470 -12.36 18.83 9.13
CA LEU A 470 -12.30 20.21 9.59
C LEU A 470 -12.61 20.30 11.08
N GLU A 471 -13.69 19.67 11.56
CA GLU A 471 -14.06 19.64 12.98
C GLU A 471 -12.93 19.10 13.87
N HIS A 472 -12.34 17.97 13.45
CA HIS A 472 -11.18 17.40 14.14
C HIS A 472 -9.97 18.33 14.10
N PHE A 473 -9.78 19.07 13.01
CA PHE A 473 -8.68 20.01 12.89
C PHE A 473 -8.87 21.25 13.76
N GLU A 474 -10.08 21.81 13.82
CA GLU A 474 -10.42 22.90 14.76
C GLU A 474 -10.15 22.46 16.19
N LYS A 475 -10.58 21.27 16.59
CA LYS A 475 -10.27 20.72 17.91
C LYS A 475 -8.76 20.65 18.20
N ILE A 476 -7.95 20.19 17.25
CA ILE A 476 -6.49 20.17 17.41
C ILE A 476 -5.93 21.60 17.60
N ILE A 477 -6.44 22.57 16.83
CA ILE A 477 -6.01 23.96 16.96
C ILE A 477 -6.44 24.54 18.31
N GLU A 478 -7.66 24.27 18.76
CA GLU A 478 -8.18 24.68 20.07
C GLU A 478 -7.38 24.07 21.22
N ASP A 479 -7.09 22.76 21.19
CA ASP A 479 -6.28 22.08 22.20
C ASP A 479 -4.85 22.67 22.28
N ASN A 480 -4.36 23.26 21.19
CA ASN A 480 -3.02 23.83 21.08
C ASN A 480 -3.00 25.38 20.98
N HIS A 481 -4.11 26.07 21.25
CA HIS A 481 -4.26 27.53 21.02
C HIS A 481 -3.22 28.39 21.75
N LYS A 482 -2.65 27.89 22.85
CA LYS A 482 -1.59 28.60 23.61
C LYS A 482 -0.22 28.57 22.90
N ILE A 483 0.02 27.57 22.07
CA ILE A 483 1.35 27.25 21.48
C ILE A 483 1.33 27.42 19.94
N VAL A 484 0.15 27.51 19.34
CA VAL A 484 -0.06 27.74 17.90
C VAL A 484 -0.54 29.17 17.70
N HIS A 485 0.17 29.92 16.86
CA HIS A 485 -0.14 31.31 16.54
C HIS A 485 -0.34 31.48 15.04
N GLY A 486 -1.04 32.53 14.61
CA GLY A 486 -1.29 32.83 13.20
C GLY A 486 -2.79 32.79 12.84
N THR A 487 -3.09 32.99 11.57
CA THR A 487 -4.45 33.14 11.04
C THR A 487 -5.15 31.81 10.75
N LEU A 488 -4.43 30.69 10.80
CA LEU A 488 -4.96 29.37 10.43
C LEU A 488 -6.18 28.96 11.27
N GLY A 489 -6.17 29.20 12.58
CA GLY A 489 -7.30 28.85 13.45
C GLY A 489 -8.59 29.58 13.07
N GLU A 490 -8.50 30.91 12.91
CA GLU A 490 -9.63 31.75 12.49
C GLU A 490 -10.16 31.37 11.10
N ILE A 491 -9.27 31.02 10.18
CA ILE A 491 -9.64 30.59 8.82
C ILE A 491 -10.37 29.26 8.84
N ILE A 492 -9.88 28.26 9.58
CA ILE A 492 -10.56 26.97 9.73
C ILE A 492 -11.94 27.15 10.37
N MET A 493 -12.01 27.99 11.40
CA MET A 493 -13.24 28.34 12.09
C MET A 493 -14.26 29.02 11.15
N ASN A 494 -13.81 29.97 10.33
CA ASN A 494 -14.66 30.65 9.34
C ASN A 494 -15.12 29.69 8.23
N ILE A 495 -14.24 28.82 7.74
CA ILE A 495 -14.60 27.79 6.76
C ILE A 495 -15.73 26.92 7.32
N GLN A 496 -15.61 26.47 8.58
CA GLN A 496 -16.62 25.61 9.20
C GLN A 496 -17.93 26.31 9.52
N ARG A 497 -17.89 27.57 9.97
CA ARG A 497 -19.10 28.28 10.45
C ARG A 497 -19.83 29.02 9.33
N THR A 498 -19.14 29.35 8.24
CA THR A 498 -19.70 30.14 7.13
C THR A 498 -19.71 29.37 5.82
N ALA A 499 -18.53 28.96 5.32
CA ALA A 499 -18.42 28.39 3.97
C ALA A 499 -19.06 27.00 3.86
N MET A 500 -18.79 26.10 4.82
CA MET A 500 -19.29 24.73 4.80
C MET A 500 -20.82 24.65 4.90
N PRO A 501 -21.52 25.37 5.80
CA PRO A 501 -22.97 25.35 5.88
C PRO A 501 -23.65 25.82 4.58
N GLU A 502 -23.10 26.85 3.94
CA GLU A 502 -23.61 27.34 2.65
C GLU A 502 -23.44 26.29 1.54
N ILE A 503 -22.23 25.74 1.40
CA ILE A 503 -21.93 24.71 0.41
C ILE A 503 -22.80 23.47 0.64
N ILE A 504 -22.93 23.01 1.88
CA ILE A 504 -23.74 21.84 2.25
C ILE A 504 -25.21 22.09 1.92
N LYS A 505 -25.75 23.27 2.25
CA LYS A 505 -27.15 23.61 1.94
C LYS A 505 -27.42 23.52 0.45
N VAL A 506 -26.54 24.07 -0.39
CA VAL A 506 -26.69 24.00 -1.85
C VAL A 506 -26.52 22.56 -2.35
N ALA A 507 -25.59 21.79 -1.78
CA ALA A 507 -25.39 20.39 -2.14
C ALA A 507 -26.61 19.50 -1.81
N LEU A 508 -27.27 19.73 -0.67
CA LEU A 508 -28.50 19.04 -0.28
C LEU A 508 -29.65 19.36 -1.24
N ASN A 509 -29.85 20.65 -1.58
CA ASN A 509 -30.86 21.06 -2.55
C ASN A 509 -30.58 20.47 -3.94
N PHE A 510 -29.32 20.50 -4.37
CA PHE A 510 -28.90 19.88 -5.62
C PHE A 510 -29.20 18.38 -5.65
N GLY A 511 -28.87 17.65 -4.59
CA GLY A 511 -29.16 16.22 -4.48
C GLY A 511 -30.66 15.91 -4.55
N ALA A 512 -31.50 16.71 -3.87
CA ALA A 512 -32.96 16.57 -3.95
C ALA A 512 -33.49 16.81 -5.37
N HIS A 513 -32.99 17.84 -6.07
CA HIS A 513 -33.37 18.11 -7.46
C HIS A 513 -32.91 17.01 -8.40
N LEU A 514 -31.67 16.52 -8.23
CA LEU A 514 -31.12 15.44 -9.05
C LEU A 514 -31.97 14.17 -8.91
N ASN A 515 -32.33 13.79 -7.68
CA ASN A 515 -33.19 12.64 -7.44
C ASN A 515 -34.54 12.77 -8.15
N HIS A 516 -35.12 13.98 -8.22
CA HIS A 516 -36.38 14.21 -8.94
C HIS A 516 -36.25 13.95 -10.45
N TYR A 517 -35.20 14.46 -11.10
CA TYR A 517 -34.96 14.20 -12.54
C TYR A 517 -34.69 12.72 -12.85
N LEU A 518 -34.14 11.97 -11.88
CA LEU A 518 -33.85 10.54 -12.02
C LEU A 518 -35.06 9.63 -11.78
N LEU A 519 -36.21 10.16 -11.32
CA LEU A 519 -37.45 9.39 -11.18
C LEU A 519 -38.05 9.00 -12.53
N GLU A 520 -37.94 9.88 -13.53
CA GLU A 520 -38.51 9.66 -14.87
C GLU A 520 -37.54 8.95 -15.82
N ASN A 521 -36.25 9.33 -15.79
CA ASN A 521 -35.20 8.67 -16.56
C ASN A 521 -33.90 8.52 -15.73
N PRO A 522 -33.63 7.32 -15.20
CA PRO A 522 -32.51 7.06 -14.29
C PRO A 522 -31.14 6.98 -14.97
N ASP A 523 -31.07 6.95 -16.30
CA ASP A 523 -29.79 6.88 -17.02
C ASP A 523 -29.08 8.24 -17.05
N ILE A 524 -28.18 8.41 -16.09
CA ILE A 524 -27.41 9.65 -15.89
C ILE A 524 -26.56 10.01 -17.12
N GLU A 525 -26.00 9.02 -17.84
CA GLU A 525 -25.04 9.30 -18.92
C GLU A 525 -25.74 9.71 -20.22
N SER A 526 -26.92 9.15 -20.51
CA SER A 526 -27.71 9.50 -21.70
C SER A 526 -28.71 10.64 -21.46
N ASN A 527 -29.05 10.95 -20.20
CA ASN A 527 -30.01 12.01 -19.86
C ASN A 527 -29.36 13.41 -19.98
N SER A 528 -29.68 14.11 -21.08
CA SER A 528 -29.15 15.44 -21.40
C SER A 528 -29.46 16.50 -20.35
N LEU A 529 -30.66 16.48 -19.74
CA LEU A 529 -31.07 17.42 -18.71
C LEU A 529 -30.25 17.23 -17.42
N VAL A 530 -30.05 15.97 -17.00
CA VAL A 530 -29.22 15.62 -15.84
C VAL A 530 -27.76 16.02 -16.09
N GLN A 531 -27.24 15.75 -17.29
CA GLN A 531 -25.88 16.16 -17.68
C GLN A 531 -25.69 17.67 -17.62
N GLU A 532 -26.62 18.47 -18.17
CA GLU A 532 -26.53 19.92 -18.10
C GLU A 532 -26.57 20.44 -16.65
N ARG A 533 -27.44 19.84 -15.82
CA ARG A 533 -27.54 20.18 -14.40
C ARG A 533 -26.26 19.83 -13.63
N LEU A 534 -25.63 18.71 -13.94
CA LEU A 534 -24.34 18.30 -13.38
C LEU A 534 -23.22 19.26 -13.78
N LYS A 535 -23.18 19.72 -15.04
CA LYS A 535 -22.18 20.70 -15.49
C LYS A 535 -22.28 22.01 -14.72
N LYS A 536 -23.49 22.60 -14.65
CA LYS A 536 -23.76 23.85 -13.92
C LYS A 536 -23.43 23.74 -12.43
N ALA A 537 -23.83 22.63 -11.80
CA ALA A 537 -23.48 22.39 -10.40
C ALA A 537 -21.96 22.28 -10.22
N SER A 538 -21.29 21.54 -11.10
CA SER A 538 -19.85 21.34 -11.04
C SER A 538 -19.06 22.64 -11.18
N GLU A 539 -19.49 23.55 -12.06
CA GLU A 539 -18.94 24.91 -12.17
C GLU A 539 -19.12 25.69 -10.86
N TYR A 540 -20.33 25.74 -10.32
CA TYR A 540 -20.62 26.44 -9.07
C TYR A 540 -19.76 25.92 -7.90
N PHE A 541 -19.76 24.61 -7.64
CA PHE A 541 -19.02 24.03 -6.52
C PHE A 541 -17.50 24.15 -6.72
N TYR A 542 -17.01 24.08 -7.97
CA TYR A 542 -15.59 24.32 -8.28
C TYR A 542 -15.18 25.73 -7.85
N GLU A 543 -15.99 26.75 -8.17
CA GLU A 543 -15.73 28.14 -7.78
C GLU A 543 -15.84 28.33 -6.26
N GLN A 544 -16.88 27.77 -5.62
CA GLN A 544 -17.04 27.87 -4.16
C GLN A 544 -15.84 27.27 -3.42
N HIS A 545 -15.31 26.13 -3.89
CA HIS A 545 -14.10 25.55 -3.32
C HIS A 545 -12.88 26.46 -3.48
N GLN A 546 -12.67 27.03 -4.67
CA GLN A 546 -11.53 27.91 -4.92
C GLN A 546 -11.57 29.16 -4.04
N GLU A 547 -12.71 29.86 -4.03
CA GLU A 547 -12.84 31.14 -3.36
C GLU A 547 -12.98 31.03 -1.85
N LYS A 548 -13.76 30.06 -1.36
CA LYS A 548 -14.13 30.00 0.07
C LYS A 548 -13.32 29.00 0.88
N ILE A 549 -12.57 28.10 0.24
CA ILE A 549 -11.77 27.08 0.94
C ILE A 549 -10.30 27.17 0.55
N PHE A 550 -9.95 26.96 -0.72
CA PHE A 550 -8.55 26.93 -1.16
C PHE A 550 -7.84 28.26 -0.95
N LYS A 551 -8.39 29.39 -1.43
CA LYS A 551 -7.78 30.71 -1.28
C LYS A 551 -7.56 31.08 0.21
N PRO A 552 -8.56 30.96 1.11
CA PRO A 552 -8.35 31.22 2.53
C PRO A 552 -7.29 30.31 3.15
N LEU A 553 -7.32 29.00 2.87
CA LEU A 553 -6.30 28.07 3.38
C LEU A 553 -4.89 28.41 2.88
N ASN A 554 -4.74 28.77 1.60
CA ASN A 554 -3.45 29.16 1.03
C ASN A 554 -2.91 30.47 1.61
N ASN A 555 -3.81 31.41 1.93
CA ASN A 555 -3.47 32.69 2.54
C ASN A 555 -3.29 32.59 4.06
N SER A 556 -3.56 31.43 4.65
CA SER A 556 -3.36 31.21 6.07
C SER A 556 -1.88 31.07 6.44
N SER A 557 -1.59 31.32 7.71
CA SER A 557 -0.27 31.09 8.28
C SER A 557 -0.38 30.54 9.70
N PHE A 558 0.61 29.74 10.10
CA PHE A 558 0.74 29.33 11.50
C PHE A 558 2.20 29.23 11.94
N ALA A 559 2.48 29.48 13.21
CA ALA A 559 3.78 29.35 13.84
C ALA A 559 3.66 28.58 15.16
N THR A 560 4.58 27.64 15.39
CA THR A 560 4.69 26.91 16.65
C THR A 560 6.09 26.32 16.82
N ASP A 561 6.63 26.41 18.03
CA ASP A 561 7.90 25.80 18.43
C ASP A 561 7.72 24.32 18.83
N ASN A 562 6.47 23.85 19.01
CA ASN A 562 6.18 22.47 19.37
C ASN A 562 6.20 21.57 18.13
N LYS A 563 7.24 20.72 18.03
CA LYS A 563 7.43 19.78 16.91
C LYS A 563 6.25 18.80 16.74
N VAL A 564 5.61 18.37 17.83
CA VAL A 564 4.47 17.44 17.78
C VAL A 564 3.23 18.14 17.25
N ALA A 565 2.92 19.34 17.75
CA ALA A 565 1.81 20.15 17.26
C ALA A 565 2.01 20.52 15.78
N LYS A 566 3.22 20.95 15.41
CA LYS A 566 3.58 21.25 14.01
C LYS A 566 3.34 20.07 13.07
N LYS A 567 3.77 18.87 13.47
CA LYS A 567 3.56 17.65 12.70
C LYS A 567 2.07 17.32 12.57
N SER A 568 1.34 17.34 13.69
CA SER A 568 -0.11 17.05 13.71
C SER A 568 -0.90 17.99 12.79
N ILE A 569 -0.61 19.29 12.85
CA ILE A 569 -1.24 20.31 11.99
C ILE A 569 -0.92 20.05 10.51
N ASN A 570 0.35 19.81 10.17
CA ASN A 570 0.75 19.50 8.80
C ASN A 570 0.08 18.22 8.27
N ASP A 571 -0.03 17.19 9.09
CA ASP A 571 -0.70 15.94 8.74
C ASP A 571 -2.21 16.16 8.49
N GLN A 572 -2.89 17.00 9.28
CA GLN A 572 -4.29 17.38 9.04
C GLN A 572 -4.45 18.20 7.75
N LEU A 573 -3.60 19.21 7.54
CA LEU A 573 -3.60 20.02 6.32
C LEU A 573 -3.42 19.15 5.08
N ALA A 574 -2.43 18.25 5.10
CA ALA A 574 -2.20 17.32 4.00
C ALA A 574 -3.43 16.44 3.74
N SER A 575 -4.10 15.95 4.78
CA SER A 575 -5.34 15.18 4.64
C SER A 575 -6.50 15.99 4.06
N ILE A 576 -6.66 17.25 4.45
CA ILE A 576 -7.72 18.14 3.96
C ILE A 576 -7.47 18.48 2.50
N TYR A 577 -6.24 18.90 2.15
CA TYR A 577 -5.88 19.18 0.78
C TYR A 577 -6.05 17.97 -0.13
N ALA A 578 -5.69 16.76 0.32
CA ALA A 578 -5.91 15.56 -0.48
C ALA A 578 -7.39 15.36 -0.85
N ILE A 579 -8.31 15.55 0.12
CA ILE A 579 -9.75 15.46 -0.14
C ILE A 579 -10.22 16.56 -1.10
N LEU A 580 -9.76 17.80 -0.88
CA LEU A 580 -10.14 18.93 -1.70
C LEU A 580 -9.62 18.82 -3.13
N THR A 581 -8.38 18.39 -3.33
CA THR A 581 -7.79 18.19 -4.67
C THR A 581 -8.56 17.15 -5.45
N ILE A 582 -8.87 15.99 -4.85
CA ILE A 582 -9.69 14.96 -5.51
C ILE A 582 -11.04 15.54 -5.92
N LYS A 583 -11.74 16.22 -4.99
CA LYS A 583 -13.03 16.86 -5.31
C LYS A 583 -12.90 17.90 -6.41
N GLN A 584 -11.88 18.75 -6.38
CA GLN A 584 -11.67 19.80 -7.37
C GLN A 584 -11.47 19.23 -8.78
N ARG A 585 -10.65 18.18 -8.90
CA ARG A 585 -10.37 17.50 -10.17
C ARG A 585 -11.61 16.78 -10.70
N CYS A 586 -12.38 16.12 -9.83
CA CYS A 586 -13.64 15.49 -10.22
C CYS A 586 -14.68 16.53 -10.69
N LEU A 587 -14.81 17.65 -9.98
CA LEU A 587 -15.70 18.76 -10.37
C LEU A 587 -15.27 19.35 -11.72
N GLU A 588 -13.96 19.54 -11.93
CA GLU A 588 -13.41 20.02 -13.20
C GLU A 588 -13.74 19.08 -14.37
N ALA A 589 -13.57 17.77 -14.16
CA ALA A 589 -13.94 16.76 -15.15
C ALA A 589 -15.43 16.82 -15.50
N CYS A 590 -16.30 16.95 -14.48
CA CYS A 590 -17.75 17.05 -14.66
C CYS A 590 -18.23 18.31 -15.39
N LYS A 591 -17.42 19.38 -15.51
CA LYS A 591 -17.78 20.57 -16.33
C LYS A 591 -18.03 20.21 -17.80
N ASN A 592 -17.36 19.16 -18.28
CA ASN A 592 -17.53 18.66 -19.65
C ASN A 592 -18.58 17.53 -19.75
N GLY A 593 -19.26 17.20 -18.65
CA GLY A 593 -20.21 16.09 -18.55
C GLY A 593 -19.68 14.94 -17.69
N PHE A 594 -20.59 14.21 -17.08
CA PHE A 594 -20.30 13.06 -16.23
C PHE A 594 -20.26 11.78 -17.07
N THR A 595 -19.17 11.02 -16.96
CA THR A 595 -19.13 9.61 -17.35
C THR A 595 -18.41 8.81 -16.27
N THR A 596 -18.87 7.59 -16.02
CA THR A 596 -18.32 6.70 -14.98
C THR A 596 -16.82 6.50 -15.16
N GLU A 597 -16.39 6.17 -16.38
CA GLU A 597 -14.99 5.90 -16.72
C GLU A 597 -14.06 7.10 -16.40
N LYS A 598 -14.43 8.31 -16.87
CA LYS A 598 -13.61 9.51 -16.66
C LYS A 598 -13.48 9.85 -15.19
N ILE A 599 -14.55 9.69 -14.41
CA ILE A 599 -14.52 10.01 -12.98
C ILE A 599 -13.65 9.04 -12.20
N LEU A 600 -13.67 7.74 -12.53
CA LEU A 600 -12.79 6.75 -11.91
C LEU A 600 -11.31 7.04 -12.20
N ASP A 601 -10.98 7.32 -13.46
CA ASP A 601 -9.62 7.66 -13.88
C ASP A 601 -9.10 8.94 -13.19
N VAL A 602 -9.88 10.03 -13.25
CA VAL A 602 -9.52 11.33 -12.64
C VAL A 602 -9.36 11.20 -11.13
N ARG A 603 -10.28 10.49 -10.45
CA ARG A 603 -10.22 10.27 -9.00
C ARG A 603 -8.93 9.53 -8.61
N ALA A 604 -8.59 8.48 -9.35
CA ALA A 604 -7.41 7.68 -9.07
C ALA A 604 -6.12 8.48 -9.31
N LYS A 605 -6.02 9.22 -10.42
CA LYS A 605 -4.88 10.11 -10.70
C LYS A 605 -4.71 11.17 -9.62
N ALA A 606 -5.79 11.85 -9.24
CA ALA A 606 -5.78 12.86 -8.18
C ALA A 606 -5.39 12.28 -6.80
N ALA A 607 -5.73 11.03 -6.51
CA ALA A 607 -5.33 10.38 -5.26
C ALA A 607 -3.84 9.97 -5.23
N LEU A 608 -3.22 9.81 -6.40
CA LEU A 608 -1.85 9.34 -6.58
C LEU A 608 -0.81 10.44 -6.79
N GLU A 609 -1.24 11.57 -7.34
CA GLU A 609 -0.43 12.77 -7.46
C GLU A 609 -0.04 13.24 -6.05
N LYS A 610 1.12 12.78 -5.58
CA LYS A 610 1.84 13.40 -4.49
C LYS A 610 2.10 14.83 -4.91
N SER A 611 1.30 15.74 -4.38
CA SER A 611 1.79 16.96 -3.77
C SER A 611 2.91 17.73 -4.43
N GLU A 612 2.98 17.82 -5.76
CA GLU A 612 3.70 18.92 -6.40
C GLU A 612 2.86 20.19 -6.30
N GLU A 613 1.54 20.08 -6.44
CA GLU A 613 0.62 21.17 -6.09
C GLU A 613 0.50 21.33 -4.56
N THR A 614 0.41 20.26 -3.75
CA THR A 614 0.43 20.42 -2.28
C THR A 614 1.77 20.90 -1.71
N THR A 615 2.91 20.78 -2.44
CA THR A 615 4.15 21.49 -2.05
C THR A 615 4.16 22.95 -2.47
N LYS A 616 3.40 23.35 -3.51
CA LYS A 616 3.12 24.76 -3.83
C LYS A 616 2.12 25.38 -2.85
N LEU A 617 1.16 24.61 -2.33
CA LEU A 617 0.11 25.02 -1.39
C LEU A 617 0.57 24.96 0.09
N LYS A 618 1.79 25.40 0.39
CA LYS A 618 2.28 25.45 1.78
C LYS A 618 1.62 26.63 2.49
N VAL A 619 0.74 26.33 3.45
CA VAL A 619 0.38 27.27 4.53
C VAL A 619 1.69 27.86 5.06
N ARG A 620 1.81 29.19 5.02
CA ARG A 620 3.08 29.84 5.33
C ARG A 620 3.37 29.65 6.81
N THR A 621 4.40 28.88 7.15
CA THR A 621 5.06 29.03 8.45
C THR A 621 5.80 30.35 8.44
N LYS A 622 5.11 31.45 8.78
CA LYS A 622 5.75 32.74 8.95
C LYS A 622 6.68 32.68 10.16
N GLU A 623 7.89 33.23 10.01
CA GLU A 623 8.61 33.72 11.18
C GLU A 623 7.82 34.90 11.76
N VAL A 624 7.77 34.98 13.08
CA VAL A 624 6.99 36.00 13.80
C VAL A 624 7.43 37.40 13.37
N GLU A 625 6.49 38.24 12.93
CA GLU A 625 6.77 39.65 12.57
C GLU A 625 7.15 40.44 13.83
N THR A 626 8.34 41.06 13.80
CA THR A 626 8.91 41.86 14.89
C THR A 626 9.46 43.17 14.34
N LYS A 627 9.38 44.27 15.12
CA LYS A 627 9.91 45.59 14.75
C LYS A 627 11.43 45.56 14.50
N HIS A 628 12.15 44.69 15.21
CA HIS A 628 13.60 44.50 15.06
C HIS A 628 13.94 43.03 14.75
N PRO A 629 13.89 42.61 13.46
CA PRO A 629 14.06 41.20 13.04
C PRO A 629 15.45 40.61 13.33
N GLU A 630 16.48 41.44 13.26
CA GLU A 630 17.87 41.04 13.52
C GLU A 630 18.08 40.74 15.00
N LEU A 631 17.58 41.59 15.89
CA LEU A 631 17.56 41.35 17.33
C LEU A 631 16.74 40.11 17.68
N TYR A 632 15.59 39.92 17.04
CA TYR A 632 14.79 38.71 17.23
C TYR A 632 15.54 37.44 16.82
N SER A 633 16.35 37.50 15.76
CA SER A 633 17.21 36.38 15.32
C SER A 633 18.34 36.09 16.30
N LEU A 634 19.00 37.13 16.83
CA LEU A 634 19.99 37.03 17.91
C LEU A 634 19.39 36.39 19.16
N LEU A 635 18.19 36.80 19.56
CA LEU A 635 17.46 36.25 20.70
C LEU A 635 17.03 34.79 20.50
N LYS A 636 16.66 34.39 19.27
CA LYS A 636 16.39 32.99 18.92
C LYS A 636 17.66 32.14 19.04
N TYR A 637 18.79 32.65 18.55
CA TYR A 637 20.08 31.98 18.68
C TYR A 637 20.48 31.83 20.14
N TRP A 638 20.40 32.91 20.92
CA TRP A 638 20.63 32.89 22.37
C TRP A 638 19.76 31.83 23.07
N ARG A 639 18.46 31.80 22.78
CA ARG A 639 17.56 30.79 23.35
C ARG A 639 17.99 29.37 23.01
N GLN A 640 18.48 29.13 21.79
CA GLN A 640 18.97 27.82 21.37
C GLN A 640 20.24 27.41 22.13
N GLU A 641 21.15 28.36 22.36
CA GLU A 641 22.36 28.12 23.16
C GLU A 641 22.01 27.79 24.61
N GLN A 642 21.10 28.53 25.23
CA GLN A 642 20.65 28.27 26.60
C GLN A 642 19.91 26.93 26.74
N VAL A 643 19.13 26.53 25.73
CA VAL A 643 18.53 25.18 25.65
C VAL A 643 19.60 24.10 25.66
N ASN A 644 20.69 24.28 24.91
CA ASN A 644 21.78 23.32 24.83
C ASN A 644 22.56 23.23 26.15
N ILE A 645 22.81 24.38 26.79
CA ILE A 645 23.55 24.49 28.05
C ILE A 645 22.76 23.89 29.23
N LEU A 646 21.48 24.26 29.34
CA LEU A 646 20.65 23.91 30.50
C LEU A 646 19.86 22.61 30.30
N GLN A 647 19.90 22.02 29.09
CA GLN A 647 19.12 20.84 28.68
C GLN A 647 17.61 20.97 28.97
N GLN A 648 17.06 22.16 28.75
CA GLN A 648 15.63 22.46 28.93
C GLN A 648 14.93 22.68 27.59
N SER A 649 13.59 22.62 27.56
CA SER A 649 12.82 22.92 26.35
C SER A 649 12.79 24.43 26.04
N HIS A 650 12.68 24.82 24.76
CA HIS A 650 12.67 26.23 24.32
C HIS A 650 11.71 27.13 25.11
N TYR A 651 10.50 26.65 25.41
CA TYR A 651 9.49 27.43 26.15
C TYR A 651 9.85 27.65 27.62
N GLN A 652 10.65 26.76 28.23
CA GLN A 652 11.12 26.87 29.61
C GLN A 652 12.15 27.99 29.73
N ILE A 653 13.06 28.09 28.76
CA ILE A 653 14.02 29.20 28.64
C ILE A 653 13.29 30.51 28.33
N ALA A 654 12.76 30.64 27.12
CA ALA A 654 12.04 31.85 26.70
C ALA A 654 10.93 31.51 25.69
N THR A 655 9.70 31.91 26.01
CA THR A 655 8.58 31.76 25.08
C THR A 655 8.76 32.67 23.88
N GLN A 656 8.18 32.30 22.74
CA GLN A 656 8.27 33.11 21.52
C GLN A 656 7.69 34.53 21.71
N LYS A 657 6.61 34.67 22.48
CA LYS A 657 6.03 35.98 22.86
C LYS A 657 6.98 36.85 23.68
N MET A 658 7.78 36.24 24.56
CA MET A 658 8.80 36.96 25.33
C MET A 658 9.89 37.50 24.40
N LEU A 659 10.43 36.67 23.50
CA LEU A 659 11.45 37.10 22.55
C LEU A 659 10.93 38.18 21.59
N GLN A 660 9.69 38.03 21.12
CA GLN A 660 9.02 39.04 20.30
C GLN A 660 8.80 40.34 21.06
N GLY A 661 8.37 40.27 22.32
CA GLY A 661 8.21 41.44 23.18
C GLY A 661 9.53 42.19 23.37
N ILE A 662 10.62 41.47 23.63
CA ILE A 662 11.97 42.08 23.77
C ILE A 662 12.39 42.75 22.46
N ALA A 663 12.22 42.06 21.34
CA ALA A 663 12.56 42.59 20.03
C ALA A 663 11.64 43.73 19.56
N ASN A 664 10.49 43.97 20.21
CA ASN A 664 9.57 45.04 19.86
C ASN A 664 9.65 46.25 20.78
N GLU A 665 9.97 46.04 22.06
CA GLU A 665 9.95 47.06 23.11
C GLU A 665 11.34 47.55 23.53
N LEU A 666 12.42 46.87 23.10
CA LEU A 666 13.81 47.25 23.36
C LEU A 666 14.10 47.60 24.84
N PRO A 667 13.85 46.67 25.78
CA PRO A 667 14.02 46.93 27.21
C PRO A 667 15.48 47.20 27.56
N CYS A 668 15.78 48.41 28.01
CA CYS A 668 17.13 48.86 28.37
C CYS A 668 17.47 48.63 29.85
N THR A 669 16.50 48.20 30.66
CA THR A 669 16.65 47.94 32.11
C THR A 669 15.93 46.65 32.52
N LEU A 670 16.35 46.03 33.63
CA LEU A 670 15.69 44.83 34.19
C LEU A 670 14.20 45.10 34.52
N ASN A 671 13.88 46.32 34.97
CA ASN A 671 12.51 46.73 35.25
C ASN A 671 11.64 46.84 33.99
N GLN A 672 12.21 47.28 32.86
CA GLN A 672 11.51 47.27 31.56
C GLN A 672 11.35 45.84 31.05
N LEU A 673 12.40 45.01 31.16
CA LEU A 673 12.34 43.60 30.77
C LEU A 673 11.25 42.85 31.55
N GLN A 674 11.06 43.15 32.83
CA GLN A 674 10.00 42.57 33.66
C GLN A 674 8.58 42.88 33.19
N LYS A 675 8.38 44.02 32.52
CA LYS A 675 7.05 44.41 32.00
C LYS A 675 6.64 43.62 30.76
N ILE A 676 7.59 42.88 30.14
CA ILE A 676 7.33 42.07 28.97
C ILE A 676 6.61 40.77 29.34
N ASN A 677 5.52 40.49 28.62
CA ASN A 677 4.72 39.29 28.83
C ASN A 677 5.55 38.00 28.71
N GLY A 678 5.60 37.22 29.79
CA GLY A 678 6.35 35.97 29.89
C GLY A 678 7.67 36.06 30.65
N VAL A 679 8.04 37.25 31.14
CA VAL A 679 9.24 37.49 31.97
C VAL A 679 8.85 37.53 33.47
N GLY A 680 8.99 36.39 34.16
CA GLY A 680 8.79 36.29 35.61
C GLY A 680 10.07 36.56 36.42
N LYS A 681 9.94 36.76 37.74
CA LYS A 681 11.08 37.04 38.66
C LYS A 681 12.24 36.03 38.53
N VAL A 682 11.92 34.75 38.34
CA VAL A 682 12.93 33.68 38.16
C VAL A 682 13.73 33.87 36.86
N LYS A 683 13.08 34.24 35.77
CA LYS A 683 13.74 34.44 34.46
C LYS A 683 14.61 35.69 34.45
N ILE A 684 14.20 36.74 35.17
CA ILE A 684 15.02 37.94 35.35
C ILE A 684 16.30 37.60 36.10
N GLN A 685 16.19 36.83 37.18
CA GLN A 685 17.35 36.42 37.96
C GLN A 685 18.32 35.53 37.17
N GLN A 686 17.79 34.68 36.28
CA GLN A 686 18.61 33.74 35.50
C GLN A 686 19.20 34.36 34.23
N PHE A 687 18.44 35.19 33.52
CA PHE A 687 18.76 35.62 32.15
C PHE A 687 18.64 37.13 31.93
N GLY A 688 18.21 37.89 32.94
CA GLY A 688 17.83 39.30 32.78
C GLY A 688 18.99 40.20 32.36
N GLU A 689 20.15 40.04 33.00
CA GLU A 689 21.34 40.86 32.69
C GLU A 689 21.86 40.59 31.27
N GLU A 690 21.92 39.31 30.88
CA GLU A 690 22.37 38.89 29.55
C GLU A 690 21.43 39.42 28.45
N LEU A 691 20.11 39.27 28.65
CA LEU A 691 19.10 39.74 27.71
C LEU A 691 19.11 41.27 27.56
N VAL A 692 19.27 42.02 28.64
CA VAL A 692 19.40 43.49 28.58
C VAL A 692 20.68 43.90 27.87
N SER A 693 21.80 43.21 28.13
CA SER A 693 23.08 43.46 27.43
C SER A 693 22.94 43.29 25.91
N MET A 694 22.31 42.19 25.47
CA MET A 694 22.07 41.94 24.04
C MET A 694 21.21 43.03 23.38
N VAL A 695 20.22 43.57 24.10
CA VAL A 695 19.39 44.68 23.60
C VAL A 695 20.19 45.97 23.51
N LEU A 696 21.01 46.27 24.52
CA LEU A 696 21.85 47.48 24.55
C LEU A 696 22.92 47.47 23.46
N GLU A 697 23.57 46.32 23.24
CA GLU A 697 24.53 46.11 22.15
C GLU A 697 23.87 46.34 20.79
N TYR A 698 22.67 45.79 20.58
CA TYR A 698 21.92 45.96 19.34
C TYR A 698 21.50 47.43 19.10
N ILE A 699 21.07 48.14 20.14
CA ILE A 699 20.71 49.56 20.07
C ILE A 699 21.93 50.40 19.67
N GLU A 700 23.09 50.09 20.24
CA GLU A 700 24.36 50.79 19.96
C GLU A 700 24.85 50.53 18.53
N GLU A 701 24.83 49.27 18.09
CA GLU A 701 25.21 48.87 16.73
C GLU A 701 24.33 49.52 15.65
N LYS A 702 23.05 49.75 15.95
CA LYS A 702 22.07 50.32 15.02
C LYS A 702 21.82 51.81 15.19
N GLY A 703 22.51 52.47 16.13
CA GLY A 703 22.36 53.90 16.38
C GLY A 703 20.95 54.32 16.80
N LEU A 704 20.22 53.47 17.52
CA LEU A 704 18.85 53.73 17.96
C LEU A 704 18.83 54.53 19.29
N GLU A 705 17.81 55.36 19.51
CA GLU A 705 17.68 56.15 20.74
C GLU A 705 17.29 55.28 21.94
N ARG A 706 18.04 55.39 23.04
CA ARG A 706 17.80 54.67 24.31
C ARG A 706 16.68 55.34 25.11
N THR A 707 15.74 54.55 25.64
CA THR A 707 14.74 55.04 26.60
C THR A 707 14.71 54.12 27.83
N PRO A 708 15.06 54.61 29.05
CA PRO A 708 15.31 56.00 29.47
C PRO A 708 16.80 56.43 29.38
N LEU A 709 17.04 57.75 29.45
CA LEU A 709 18.36 58.39 29.42
C LEU A 709 19.16 58.16 30.73
N GLU A 710 20.31 57.51 30.59
CA GLU A 710 21.54 57.47 31.41
C GLU A 710 21.51 57.23 32.94
N ALA A 711 20.41 57.41 33.68
CA ALA A 711 20.46 57.44 35.15
C ALA A 711 20.27 56.11 35.91
N ASP A 712 19.85 55.02 35.25
CA ASP A 712 19.56 53.72 35.90
C ASP A 712 20.45 52.55 35.41
N ILE A 713 21.61 52.86 34.84
CA ILE A 713 22.48 51.85 34.20
C ILE A 713 23.36 51.13 35.23
N ILE A 714 23.17 49.82 35.36
CA ILE A 714 24.17 48.91 35.92
C ILE A 714 25.41 48.98 35.01
N LYS A 715 26.55 49.46 35.53
CA LYS A 715 27.82 49.49 34.78
C LYS A 715 28.17 48.08 34.30
N PRO A 716 28.42 47.87 32.99
CA PRO A 716 28.85 46.57 32.51
C PRO A 716 30.26 46.28 33.05
N LYS A 717 30.41 45.14 33.71
CA LYS A 717 31.73 44.59 34.06
C LYS A 717 31.87 43.20 33.45
N LYS A 718 32.09 43.13 32.14
CA LYS A 718 33.21 42.41 31.51
C LYS A 718 33.14 42.51 29.99
N ILE A 719 34.33 42.67 29.42
CA ILE A 719 34.71 42.59 28.00
C ILE A 719 33.98 41.42 27.32
N SER A 720 33.47 41.64 26.11
CA SER A 720 32.91 40.56 25.29
C SER A 720 33.90 39.39 25.23
N ASN A 721 33.42 38.17 25.46
CA ASN A 721 34.28 36.98 25.52
C ASN A 721 35.11 36.77 24.24
N LYS A 722 34.68 37.35 23.10
CA LYS A 722 35.41 37.33 21.83
C LYS A 722 36.60 38.29 21.82
N ASP A 723 36.43 39.51 22.32
CA ASP A 723 37.51 40.52 22.34
C ASP A 723 38.64 40.13 23.30
N MET A 724 38.30 39.44 24.38
CA MET A 724 39.30 38.85 25.29
C MET A 724 40.09 37.73 24.60
N SER A 725 39.43 36.85 23.85
CA SER A 725 40.11 35.82 23.05
C SER A 725 41.02 36.44 21.97
N PHE A 726 40.57 37.50 21.30
CA PHE A 726 41.35 38.22 20.29
C PHE A 726 42.58 38.91 20.88
N LYS A 727 42.42 39.58 22.04
CA LYS A 727 43.55 40.23 22.72
C LYS A 727 44.62 39.22 23.14
N LEU A 728 44.22 38.12 23.77
CA LEU A 728 45.15 37.07 24.20
C LEU A 728 45.83 36.35 23.02
N PHE A 729 45.16 36.26 21.88
CA PHE A 729 45.73 35.72 20.64
C PHE A 729 46.80 36.63 20.06
N ASN A 730 46.56 37.95 20.00
CA ASN A 730 47.57 38.94 19.56
C ASN A 730 48.76 39.07 20.52
N GLU A 731 48.61 38.67 21.78
CA GLU A 731 49.72 38.55 22.75
C GLU A 731 50.56 37.27 22.54
N GLY A 732 50.26 36.45 21.53
CA GLY A 732 51.05 35.28 21.12
C GLY A 732 50.68 33.98 21.82
N LYS A 733 49.57 33.92 22.57
CA LYS A 733 49.12 32.68 23.21
C LYS A 733 48.47 31.72 22.22
N THR A 734 48.67 30.42 22.45
CA THR A 734 48.03 29.36 21.64
C THR A 734 46.54 29.24 21.96
N ILE A 735 45.76 28.67 21.03
CA ILE A 735 44.31 28.45 21.19
C ILE A 735 44.00 27.64 22.46
N ASP A 736 44.83 26.64 22.77
CA ASP A 736 44.66 25.80 23.97
C ASP A 736 44.95 26.57 25.27
N GLU A 737 45.92 27.47 25.27
CA GLU A 737 46.21 28.35 26.41
C GLU A 737 45.13 29.42 26.61
N ILE A 738 44.59 29.97 25.52
CA ILE A 738 43.46 30.90 25.56
C ILE A 738 42.21 30.19 26.07
N ALA A 739 41.94 28.98 25.60
CA ALA A 739 40.83 28.14 26.07
C ALA A 739 40.92 27.90 27.58
N LYS A 740 42.11 27.54 28.09
CA LYS A 740 42.36 27.34 29.52
C LYS A 740 42.26 28.64 30.33
N THR A 741 42.76 29.76 29.80
CA THR A 741 42.75 31.08 30.48
C THR A 741 41.34 31.66 30.54
N CYS A 742 40.54 31.48 29.49
CA CYS A 742 39.17 31.99 29.41
C CYS A 742 38.11 31.01 29.91
N GLY A 743 38.48 29.78 30.27
CA GLY A 743 37.55 28.75 30.76
C GLY A 743 36.63 28.17 29.69
N PHE A 744 37.05 28.18 28.42
CA PHE A 744 36.29 27.66 27.28
C PHE A 744 36.89 26.37 26.72
N VAL A 745 36.11 25.65 25.92
CA VAL A 745 36.63 24.55 25.09
C VAL A 745 37.30 25.10 23.83
N LYS A 746 38.28 24.37 23.29
CA LYS A 746 39.07 24.78 22.12
C LYS A 746 38.21 25.25 20.94
N SER A 747 37.13 24.51 20.64
CA SER A 747 36.20 24.81 19.55
C SER A 747 35.51 26.18 19.70
N THR A 748 35.27 26.66 20.92
CA THR A 748 34.70 27.98 21.18
C THR A 748 35.71 29.08 20.86
N ILE A 749 36.98 28.89 21.22
CA ILE A 749 38.05 29.84 20.87
C ILE A 749 38.29 29.88 19.36
N GLU A 750 38.29 28.72 18.69
CA GLU A 750 38.41 28.65 17.23
C GLU A 750 37.27 29.42 16.53
N ASN A 751 36.05 29.38 17.09
CA ASN A 751 34.93 30.17 16.57
C ASN A 751 35.09 31.68 16.83
N HIS A 752 35.66 32.07 17.98
CA HIS A 752 35.98 33.47 18.24
C HIS A 752 37.01 33.98 17.23
N ILE A 753 38.09 33.23 16.98
CA ILE A 753 39.14 33.60 16.02
C ILE A 753 38.61 33.62 14.58
N SER A 754 37.77 32.66 14.19
CA SER A 754 37.12 32.65 12.87
C SER A 754 36.27 33.89 12.61
N TYR A 755 35.63 34.47 13.65
CA TYR A 755 34.90 35.72 13.53
C TYR A 755 35.85 36.89 13.19
N PHE A 756 37.02 36.98 13.84
CA PHE A 756 38.00 38.03 13.56
C PHE A 756 38.69 37.89 12.20
N ILE A 757 38.78 36.66 11.66
CA ILE A 757 39.17 36.43 10.27
C ILE A 757 38.09 36.99 9.33
N ASN A 758 36.81 36.70 9.59
CA ASN A 758 35.68 37.15 8.76
C ASN A 758 35.52 38.70 8.70
N ILE A 759 35.95 39.42 9.74
CA ILE A 759 35.95 40.90 9.73
C ILE A 759 37.31 41.51 9.35
N GLY A 760 38.24 40.69 8.83
CA GLY A 760 39.52 41.13 8.27
C GLY A 760 40.57 41.55 9.29
N LYS A 761 40.37 41.26 10.59
CA LYS A 761 41.30 41.62 11.67
C LYS A 761 42.39 40.57 11.92
N LEU A 762 42.23 39.35 11.41
CA LEU A 762 43.25 38.30 11.45
C LEU A 762 43.39 37.63 10.09
N PRO A 763 44.62 37.21 9.70
CA PRO A 763 44.83 36.43 8.50
C PRO A 763 44.30 34.99 8.68
N MET A 764 43.97 34.30 7.59
CA MET A 764 43.42 32.94 7.63
C MET A 764 44.40 31.93 8.27
N GLU A 765 45.70 32.21 8.08
CA GLU A 765 46.85 31.51 8.63
C GLU A 765 46.90 31.53 10.16
N ALA A 766 46.11 32.40 10.81
CA ALA A 766 45.93 32.41 12.26
C ALA A 766 45.23 31.14 12.79
N LEU A 767 44.45 30.44 11.96
CA LEU A 767 43.67 29.27 12.38
C LEU A 767 43.95 28.01 11.53
N VAL A 768 44.40 28.17 10.29
CA VAL A 768 44.56 27.06 9.34
C VAL A 768 45.87 27.22 8.58
N ASP A 769 46.69 26.16 8.56
CA ASP A 769 47.90 26.15 7.74
C ASP A 769 47.59 26.00 6.23
N ASP A 770 48.52 26.42 5.38
CA ASP A 770 48.35 26.44 3.91
C ASP A 770 48.00 25.07 3.31
N LYS A 771 48.47 23.97 3.89
CA LYS A 771 48.18 22.62 3.38
C LYS A 771 46.73 22.24 3.67
N LYS A 772 46.26 22.48 4.90
CA LYS A 772 44.86 22.25 5.29
C LYS A 772 43.91 23.19 4.59
N ALA A 773 44.28 24.46 4.43
CA ALA A 773 43.47 25.46 3.73
C ALA A 773 43.18 25.05 2.29
N LYS A 774 44.19 24.57 1.53
CA LYS A 774 44.00 24.09 0.15
C LYS A 774 43.01 22.93 0.05
N ILE A 775 43.13 21.94 0.94
CA ILE A 775 42.23 20.77 0.97
C ILE A 775 40.79 21.22 1.24
N ILE A 776 40.59 22.12 2.21
CA ILE A 776 39.26 22.65 2.54
C ILE A 776 38.67 23.46 1.38
N MET A 777 39.47 24.31 0.73
CA MET A 777 39.02 25.11 -0.42
C MET A 777 38.60 24.24 -1.60
N GLU A 778 39.33 23.16 -1.90
CA GLU A 778 38.96 22.23 -2.98
C GLU A 778 37.64 21.50 -2.68
N THR A 779 37.46 21.03 -1.44
CA THR A 779 36.23 20.34 -1.02
C THR A 779 35.02 21.26 -1.05
N LEU A 780 35.18 22.51 -0.61
CA LEU A 780 34.13 23.54 -0.66
C LEU A 780 33.76 23.94 -2.10
N LYS A 781 34.74 24.02 -3.01
CA LYS A 781 34.49 24.33 -4.43
C LYS A 781 33.76 23.20 -5.16
N LYS A 782 34.08 21.94 -4.85
CA LYS A 782 33.42 20.77 -5.45
C LYS A 782 32.00 20.55 -4.91
N ASN A 783 31.70 21.04 -3.71
CA ASN A 783 30.42 20.80 -3.03
C ASN A 783 29.81 22.11 -2.47
N PRO A 784 29.39 23.05 -3.34
CA PRO A 784 28.97 24.38 -2.92
C PRO A 784 27.65 24.42 -2.11
N GLU A 785 26.79 23.40 -2.26
CA GLU A 785 25.47 23.30 -1.61
C GLU A 785 25.47 22.40 -0.36
N SER A 786 26.60 21.77 -0.03
CA SER A 786 26.68 20.83 1.09
C SER A 786 26.70 21.55 2.45
N SER A 787 26.09 20.91 3.44
CA SER A 787 26.09 21.39 4.82
C SER A 787 27.48 21.24 5.48
N PHE A 788 27.76 22.02 6.53
CA PHE A 788 29.06 21.96 7.23
C PHE A 788 29.38 20.56 7.77
N THR A 789 28.37 19.80 8.18
CA THR A 789 28.54 18.43 8.69
C THR A 789 29.00 17.48 7.59
N GLU A 790 28.37 17.55 6.41
CA GLU A 790 28.75 16.74 5.24
C GLU A 790 30.15 17.11 4.75
N ILE A 791 30.48 18.41 4.72
CA ILE A 791 31.83 18.88 4.37
C ILE A 791 32.87 18.35 5.37
N LYS A 792 32.55 18.29 6.66
CA LYS A 792 33.46 17.76 7.68
C LYS A 792 33.68 16.25 7.54
N GLU A 793 32.66 15.49 7.15
CA GLU A 793 32.77 14.04 6.89
C GLU A 793 33.66 13.74 5.68
N MET A 794 33.71 14.65 4.70
CA MET A 794 34.58 14.54 3.51
C MET A 794 36.03 14.98 3.75
N LEU A 795 36.32 15.57 4.92
CA LEU A 795 37.63 16.12 5.25
C LEU A 795 38.37 15.23 6.28
N PRO A 796 39.72 15.23 6.27
CA PRO A 796 40.51 14.55 7.29
C PRO A 796 40.05 14.83 8.72
N ILE A 797 40.14 13.80 9.58
CA ILE A 797 39.61 13.83 10.95
C ILE A 797 40.18 15.00 11.75
N ASP A 798 41.45 15.36 11.52
CA ASP A 798 42.21 16.39 12.21
C ASP A 798 41.92 17.84 11.78
N ILE A 799 40.96 18.06 10.86
CA ILE A 799 40.48 19.39 10.48
C ILE A 799 39.26 19.79 11.30
N SER A 800 39.31 20.86 12.09
CA SER A 800 38.17 21.25 12.93
C SER A 800 37.06 21.98 12.14
N PHE A 801 35.84 22.00 12.69
CA PHE A 801 34.76 22.82 12.14
C PHE A 801 35.09 24.33 12.13
N GLY A 802 35.89 24.80 13.10
CA GLY A 802 36.37 26.18 13.14
C GLY A 802 37.27 26.52 11.95
N GLN A 803 38.15 25.58 11.58
CA GLN A 803 39.03 25.72 10.41
C GLN A 803 38.26 25.76 9.09
N ILE A 804 37.20 24.94 8.96
CA ILE A 804 36.32 24.95 7.77
C ILE A 804 35.60 26.30 7.63
N ARG A 805 35.13 26.87 8.75
CA ARG A 805 34.48 28.19 8.77
C ARG A 805 35.45 29.31 8.40
N ALA A 806 36.66 29.31 8.95
CA ALA A 806 37.68 30.30 8.63
C ALA A 806 38.01 30.35 7.13
N VAL A 807 38.19 29.19 6.50
CA VAL A 807 38.47 29.11 5.05
C VAL A 807 37.27 29.56 4.22
N LYS A 808 36.04 29.20 4.64
CA LYS A 808 34.82 29.66 3.94
C LYS A 808 34.65 31.18 4.04
N SER A 809 34.83 31.76 5.23
CA SER A 809 34.76 33.22 5.43
C SER A 809 35.83 33.96 4.64
N PHE A 810 37.05 33.41 4.54
CA PHE A 810 38.11 33.97 3.70
C PHE A 810 37.75 33.93 2.19
N LEU A 811 37.15 32.83 1.70
CA LEU A 811 36.67 32.74 0.32
C LEU A 811 35.51 33.70 0.04
N GLU A 812 34.67 33.99 1.03
CA GLU A 812 33.59 34.97 0.94
C GLU A 812 34.16 36.39 0.86
N GLN A 813 35.18 36.73 1.67
CA GLN A 813 35.89 38.01 1.59
C GLN A 813 36.52 38.27 0.21
N GLN A 814 37.24 37.29 -0.36
CA GLN A 814 37.85 37.42 -1.70
C GLN A 814 36.84 37.60 -2.84
N LYS A 815 35.57 37.21 -2.63
CA LYS A 815 34.49 37.47 -3.60
C LYS A 815 33.97 38.90 -3.51
N THR A 816 33.94 39.48 -2.32
CA THR A 816 33.55 40.88 -2.08
C THR A 816 34.59 41.88 -2.58
N ASP A 817 35.89 41.57 -2.46
CA ASP A 817 36.96 42.46 -2.96
C ASP A 817 37.02 42.47 -4.50
N ASN A 818 36.82 41.32 -5.16
CA ASN A 818 36.74 41.22 -6.63
C ASN A 818 35.45 41.82 -7.26
N GLN A 819 34.51 42.33 -6.45
CA GLN A 819 33.31 43.03 -6.93
C GLN A 819 33.41 44.56 -6.81
N ASN A 820 34.48 45.08 -6.20
CA ASN A 820 34.72 46.51 -6.01
C ASN A 820 36.00 47.04 -6.71
N ASP A 821 36.65 46.23 -7.55
CA ASP A 821 37.75 46.62 -8.45
C ASP A 821 37.33 46.57 -9.93
#